data_AF-A0A7X5TEN9-F1
#
_entry.id   AF-A0A7X5TEN9-F1
#
_cell.length_a   1.000
_cell.length_b   1.000
_cell.length_c   1.000
_cell.angle_alpha   90.00
_cell.angle_beta   90.00
_cell.angle_gamma   90.00
#
_symmetry.space_group_name_H-M   'P 1'
#
loop_
_entity.id
_entity.type
_entity.pdbx_description
1 polymer ?
#
loop_
_entity_poly.entity_id
_entity_poly.type
_entity_poly.pdbx_seq_one_letter_code
_entity_poly.pdbx_strand_id
1 'polypeptide(L)'
;MRSVESNLTEERGRILVVDDDELVLSALKLTLQREGYEVFLAQDGHKAVEMMKKTSPALIICDYLIPGIGGIEVLKEAQTLKPDTIRILLTASQDRDTAIKAINVGRVHQFITKPWKDEDLREIVRSSLEKYKLLKENQVLQELILSQHKKLKKSHENICRELRLGARIHEALLLGKIPKNISGFMIEALSIPSQEIDGDFFEFYRPSSRVLDVVLGDVMGKGIAAALVGNAVKTQMLRFAMPFPSSHIFDKKRGWYSSLLAPEEVLIHVHREVVRSLIDLDYFVSLFYGRFDIKYKTFSYVDCGSTKPIHYKAKEKSAVFLEGGNLPLGVVEEADYHTVETNYSEGDIFLFYSDGVTEARSSDGEFFGVERLTALVKANYDLQASALLDLIKKAVFIFTQKERLDDDLTLIVVKIGYYDHPNLAQFMSIQLSSDLSQLQVLRDFVNRFCQKAPGENERLANEMQLVLNETFCNIVKHGRSNDTKKPILVKGELKEEGVLFQLSDQGVSFDPSEVKEPSFCGDRDSGYGWHIIRELADSVSYTPKKSLQGWNEISIFKRYYFGEGRMNIKHATDDNILIITPEVGSLDAGGILEFKERVLELINSNNASDVVFDLNNLQFIDSSGLGSLLSVLRVLNSRGGDLKLSQMNKSIRTLFELVKMHQIFEIYHSTEDAVSSFR
;
A
#
# COMPACT_ATOMS: atom_id res chain seq x y z
N MET A 1 18.90 -25.79 34.11
CA MET A 1 18.75 -25.53 35.55
C MET A 1 19.30 -26.68 36.38
N ARG A 2 18.82 -27.93 36.24
CA ARG A 2 19.33 -29.09 37.01
C ARG A 2 20.85 -29.34 36.93
N SER A 3 21.49 -29.09 35.78
CA SER A 3 22.95 -29.25 35.61
C SER A 3 23.79 -28.12 36.20
N VAL A 4 23.19 -26.95 36.45
CA VAL A 4 23.85 -25.79 37.07
C VAL A 4 23.72 -25.89 38.59
N GLU A 5 22.56 -26.34 39.08
CA GLU A 5 22.33 -26.60 40.51
C GLU A 5 23.23 -27.72 41.05
N SER A 6 23.50 -28.78 40.30
CA SER A 6 24.34 -29.90 40.77
C SER A 6 25.82 -29.55 40.88
N ASN A 7 26.37 -28.78 39.92
CA ASN A 7 27.75 -28.32 39.96
C ASN A 7 27.99 -27.28 41.07
N LEU A 8 26.99 -26.45 41.38
CA LEU A 8 27.06 -25.47 42.46
C LEU A 8 27.04 -26.13 43.85
N THR A 9 26.47 -27.33 44.02
CA THR A 9 26.46 -28.05 45.31
C THR A 9 27.79 -28.74 45.64
N GLU A 10 28.53 -29.25 44.64
CA GLU A 10 29.82 -29.92 44.86
C GLU A 10 30.96 -28.93 45.20
N GLU A 11 30.95 -27.72 44.63
CA GLU A 11 32.00 -26.72 44.91
C GLU A 11 31.85 -26.04 46.28
N ARG A 12 30.65 -26.05 46.88
CA ARG A 12 30.32 -25.33 48.13
C ARG A 12 31.05 -25.82 49.39
N GLY A 13 31.59 -27.04 49.35
CA GLY A 13 32.23 -27.66 50.51
C GLY A 13 33.75 -27.83 50.40
N ARG A 14 34.39 -27.36 49.33
CA ARG A 14 35.82 -27.60 49.09
C ARG A 14 36.69 -26.58 49.81
N ILE A 15 37.45 -27.06 50.79
CA ILE A 15 38.38 -26.25 51.59
C ILE A 15 39.80 -26.73 51.34
N LEU A 16 40.70 -25.81 51.00
CA LEU A 16 42.15 -26.08 50.95
C LEU A 16 42.81 -25.58 52.22
N VAL A 17 43.45 -26.47 52.97
CA VAL A 17 44.22 -26.14 54.17
C VAL A 17 45.71 -26.26 53.86
N VAL A 18 46.48 -25.25 54.23
CA VAL A 18 47.93 -25.16 53.97
C VAL A 18 48.65 -24.88 55.28
N ASP A 19 49.50 -25.81 55.71
CA ASP A 19 50.27 -25.73 56.96
C ASP A 19 51.42 -26.75 56.87
N ASP A 20 52.59 -26.45 57.41
CA ASP A 20 53.73 -27.37 57.40
C ASP A 20 53.69 -28.39 58.56
N ASP A 21 52.89 -28.13 59.59
CA ASP A 21 52.68 -29.05 60.70
C ASP A 21 51.56 -30.08 60.41
N GLU A 22 51.95 -31.35 60.31
CA GLU A 22 51.02 -32.47 60.08
C GLU A 22 49.94 -32.60 61.18
N LEU A 23 50.25 -32.21 62.42
CA LEU A 23 49.28 -32.23 63.51
C LEU A 23 48.21 -31.16 63.30
N VAL A 24 48.59 -29.97 62.83
CA VAL A 24 47.67 -28.87 62.52
C VAL A 24 46.78 -29.25 61.34
N LEU A 25 47.36 -29.76 60.25
CA LEU A 25 46.61 -30.27 59.09
C LEU A 25 45.60 -31.35 59.50
N SER A 26 46.02 -32.30 60.35
CA SER A 26 45.16 -33.39 60.83
C SER A 26 44.01 -32.88 61.71
N ALA A 27 44.30 -31.93 62.62
CA ALA A 27 43.29 -31.33 63.50
C ALA A 27 42.24 -30.54 62.72
N LEU A 28 42.68 -29.68 61.78
CA LEU A 28 41.79 -28.92 60.90
C LEU A 28 40.96 -29.84 60.01
N LYS A 29 41.58 -30.87 59.41
CA LYS A 29 40.88 -31.87 58.61
C LYS A 29 39.79 -32.58 59.41
N LEU A 30 40.11 -33.09 60.59
CA LEU A 30 39.13 -33.79 61.44
C LEU A 30 37.96 -32.89 61.82
N THR A 31 38.22 -31.64 62.18
CA THR A 31 37.18 -30.68 62.57
C THR A 31 36.26 -30.33 61.40
N LEU A 32 36.83 -30.05 60.24
CA LEU A 32 36.08 -29.61 59.05
C LEU A 32 35.38 -30.77 58.33
N GLN A 33 35.97 -31.98 58.31
CA GLN A 33 35.30 -33.16 57.74
C GLN A 33 34.09 -33.62 58.56
N ARG A 34 34.10 -33.42 59.89
CA ARG A 34 32.94 -33.70 60.75
C ARG A 34 31.73 -32.81 60.42
N GLU A 35 31.97 -31.61 59.91
CA GLU A 35 30.92 -30.69 59.43
C GLU A 35 30.50 -30.98 57.98
N GLY A 36 31.08 -32.01 57.34
CA GLY A 36 30.71 -32.46 55.99
C GLY A 36 31.45 -31.75 54.85
N TYR A 37 32.54 -31.03 55.12
CA TYR A 37 33.34 -30.36 54.09
C TYR A 37 34.36 -31.32 53.43
N GLU A 38 34.62 -31.09 52.15
CA GLU A 38 35.68 -31.76 51.38
C GLU A 38 36.99 -31.00 51.60
N VAL A 39 37.92 -31.59 52.36
CA VAL A 39 39.14 -30.93 52.80
C VAL A 39 40.36 -31.46 52.04
N PHE A 40 41.04 -30.55 51.34
CA PHE A 40 42.33 -30.78 50.68
C PHE A 40 43.46 -30.23 51.54
N LEU A 41 44.59 -30.94 51.59
CA LEU A 41 45.74 -30.57 52.43
C LEU A 41 46.97 -30.31 51.58
N ALA A 42 47.71 -29.25 51.89
CA ALA A 42 49.02 -28.97 51.34
C ALA A 42 50.03 -28.67 52.46
N GLN A 43 51.21 -29.27 52.37
CA GLN A 43 52.29 -29.09 53.37
C GLN A 43 53.23 -27.91 53.05
N ASP A 44 53.10 -27.34 51.84
CA ASP A 44 53.96 -26.27 51.36
C ASP A 44 53.21 -25.41 50.34
N GLY A 45 53.71 -24.18 50.13
CA GLY A 45 53.03 -23.22 49.27
C GLY A 45 53.04 -23.61 47.78
N HIS A 46 54.02 -24.38 47.31
CA HIS A 46 54.06 -24.83 45.91
C HIS A 46 52.94 -25.83 45.61
N LYS A 47 52.77 -26.84 46.48
CA LYS A 47 51.65 -27.79 46.39
C LYS A 47 50.31 -27.11 46.53
N ALA A 48 50.19 -26.12 47.43
CA ALA A 48 48.95 -25.35 47.57
C ALA A 48 48.53 -24.67 46.26
N VAL A 49 49.47 -24.00 45.58
CA VAL A 49 49.22 -23.34 44.28
C VAL A 49 48.85 -24.35 43.19
N GLU A 50 49.51 -25.51 43.15
CA GLU A 50 49.17 -26.58 42.22
C GLU A 50 47.76 -27.13 42.47
N MET A 51 47.41 -27.37 43.75
CA MET A 51 46.11 -27.87 44.14
C MET A 51 44.98 -26.88 43.87
N MET A 52 45.20 -25.57 44.04
CA MET A 52 44.19 -24.53 43.71
C MET A 52 43.75 -24.59 42.24
N LYS A 53 44.68 -24.87 41.32
CA LYS A 53 44.38 -24.99 39.89
C LYS A 53 43.51 -26.22 39.59
N LYS A 54 43.70 -27.31 40.33
CA LYS A 54 42.99 -28.59 40.12
C LYS A 54 41.63 -28.66 40.84
N THR A 55 41.53 -28.09 42.03
CA THR A 55 40.41 -28.34 42.95
C THR A 55 39.39 -27.19 43.04
N SER A 56 39.75 -25.98 42.60
CA SER A 56 38.91 -24.76 42.69
C SER A 56 38.22 -24.59 44.06
N PRO A 57 38.99 -24.46 45.16
CA PRO A 57 38.42 -24.43 46.50
C PRO A 57 37.54 -23.19 46.71
N ALA A 58 36.43 -23.34 47.43
CA ALA A 58 35.58 -22.23 47.87
C ALA A 58 36.26 -21.40 48.97
N LEU A 59 37.08 -22.06 49.79
CA LEU A 59 37.80 -21.47 50.92
C LEU A 59 39.25 -22.00 50.95
N ILE A 60 40.22 -21.11 51.17
CA ILE A 60 41.59 -21.47 51.52
C ILE A 60 41.91 -20.97 52.94
N ILE A 61 42.48 -21.86 53.75
CA ILE A 61 42.99 -21.56 55.09
C ILE A 61 44.49 -21.84 55.05
N CYS A 62 45.31 -20.80 55.17
CA CYS A 62 46.77 -20.91 54.96
C CYS A 62 47.53 -20.37 56.16
N ASP A 63 48.51 -21.11 56.67
CA ASP A 63 49.40 -20.62 57.71
C ASP A 63 50.32 -19.53 57.21
N TYR A 64 50.63 -18.60 58.12
CA TYR A 64 51.45 -17.44 57.83
C TYR A 64 52.90 -17.85 57.52
N LEU A 65 53.46 -18.79 58.28
CA LEU A 65 54.84 -19.27 58.13
C LEU A 65 54.85 -20.70 57.61
N ILE A 66 55.05 -20.84 56.30
CA ILE A 66 55.19 -22.14 55.64
C ILE A 66 56.48 -22.18 54.80
N PRO A 67 57.14 -23.34 54.64
CA PRO A 67 58.34 -23.47 53.83
C PRO A 67 58.11 -23.14 52.36
N GLY A 68 59.12 -22.51 51.74
CA GLY A 68 59.11 -22.14 50.32
C GLY A 68 58.38 -20.82 50.07
N ILE A 69 57.18 -20.89 49.49
CA ILE A 69 56.33 -19.73 49.24
C ILE A 69 55.56 -19.42 50.53
N GLY A 70 55.76 -18.22 51.10
CA GLY A 70 55.08 -17.80 52.34
C GLY A 70 53.56 -17.75 52.21
N GLY A 71 52.87 -17.78 53.36
CA GLY A 71 51.41 -17.89 53.41
C GLY A 71 50.67 -16.74 52.73
N ILE A 72 51.18 -15.51 52.85
CA ILE A 72 50.60 -14.32 52.20
C ILE A 72 50.77 -14.40 50.69
N GLU A 73 51.92 -14.87 50.21
CA GLU A 73 52.21 -15.06 48.79
C GLU A 73 51.28 -16.12 48.18
N VAL A 74 51.02 -17.23 48.89
CA VAL A 74 50.02 -18.24 48.46
C VAL A 74 48.63 -17.62 48.34
N LEU A 75 48.20 -16.80 49.31
CA LEU A 75 46.88 -16.16 49.29
C LEU A 75 46.78 -15.08 48.19
N LYS A 76 47.89 -14.41 47.85
CA LYS A 76 47.98 -13.50 46.70
C LYS A 76 47.87 -14.25 45.36
N GLU A 77 48.52 -15.39 45.23
CA GLU A 77 48.35 -16.27 44.07
C GLU A 77 46.90 -16.78 43.96
N ALA A 78 46.26 -17.11 45.09
CA ALA A 78 44.85 -17.48 45.14
C ALA A 78 43.95 -16.36 44.60
N GLN A 79 44.19 -15.11 44.97
CA GLN A 79 43.46 -13.95 44.43
C GLN A 79 43.55 -13.86 42.90
N THR A 80 44.70 -14.19 42.33
CA THR A 80 44.94 -14.07 40.88
C THR A 80 44.33 -15.25 40.12
N LEU A 81 44.49 -16.47 40.64
CA LEU A 81 44.03 -17.71 39.99
C LEU A 81 42.52 -17.94 40.18
N LYS A 82 41.99 -17.61 41.35
CA LYS A 82 40.60 -17.84 41.79
C LYS A 82 40.13 -16.68 42.67
N PRO A 83 39.79 -15.52 42.07
CA PRO A 83 39.47 -14.30 42.82
C PRO A 83 38.31 -14.48 43.81
N ASP A 84 37.35 -15.34 43.45
CA ASP A 84 36.15 -15.61 44.24
C ASP A 84 36.41 -16.48 45.48
N THR A 85 37.53 -17.22 45.53
CA THR A 85 37.89 -18.07 46.68
C THR A 85 38.06 -17.21 47.92
N ILE A 86 37.37 -17.55 49.01
CA ILE A 86 37.54 -16.87 50.29
C ILE A 86 38.89 -17.28 50.88
N ARG A 87 39.61 -16.32 51.44
CA ARG A 87 40.99 -16.49 51.92
C ARG A 87 41.05 -16.23 53.42
N ILE A 88 41.53 -17.19 54.18
CA ILE A 88 41.76 -17.10 55.63
C ILE A 88 43.25 -17.33 55.92
N LEU A 89 43.81 -16.51 56.81
CA LEU A 89 45.16 -16.67 57.31
C LEU A 89 45.14 -17.35 58.69
N LEU A 90 45.92 -18.41 58.89
CA LEU A 90 46.27 -18.95 60.20
C LEU A 90 47.56 -18.28 60.70
N THR A 91 47.62 -17.89 61.97
CA THR A 91 48.81 -17.24 62.54
C THR A 91 48.97 -17.57 64.02
N ALA A 92 50.22 -17.71 64.48
CA ALA A 92 50.54 -17.85 65.90
C ALA A 92 50.66 -16.50 66.65
N SER A 93 50.67 -15.36 65.93
CA SER A 93 50.85 -14.02 66.50
C SER A 93 49.75 -13.05 66.06
N GLN A 94 49.28 -12.21 67.00
CA GLN A 94 48.35 -11.10 66.75
C GLN A 94 49.07 -9.78 66.39
N ASP A 95 50.24 -9.87 65.76
CA ASP A 95 50.99 -8.68 65.36
C ASP A 95 50.23 -7.84 64.31
N ARG A 96 50.13 -6.54 64.58
CA ARG A 96 49.37 -5.56 63.79
C ARG A 96 49.94 -5.43 62.37
N ASP A 97 51.26 -5.48 62.22
CA ASP A 97 51.91 -5.32 60.91
C ASP A 97 51.67 -6.54 60.01
N THR A 98 51.61 -7.73 60.60
CA THR A 98 51.26 -8.96 59.90
C THR A 98 49.81 -8.95 59.41
N ALA A 99 48.87 -8.48 60.24
CA ALA A 99 47.46 -8.35 59.86
C ALA A 99 47.26 -7.32 58.72
N ILE A 100 47.95 -6.18 58.77
CA ILE A 100 47.89 -5.15 57.72
C ILE A 100 48.42 -5.71 56.39
N LYS A 101 49.55 -6.43 56.40
CA LYS A 101 50.10 -7.07 55.20
C LYS A 101 49.17 -8.11 54.61
N ALA A 102 48.56 -8.95 55.45
CA ALA A 102 47.61 -9.98 55.00
C ALA A 102 46.37 -9.39 54.31
N ILE A 103 45.81 -8.30 54.86
CA ILE A 103 44.64 -7.61 54.27
C ILE A 103 45.02 -6.91 52.97
N ASN A 104 46.14 -6.18 52.95
CA ASN A 104 46.52 -5.34 51.81
C ASN A 104 47.09 -6.14 50.63
N VAL A 105 47.87 -7.21 50.91
CA VAL A 105 48.56 -8.01 49.90
C VAL A 105 47.80 -9.28 49.55
N GLY A 106 47.36 -10.05 50.56
CA GLY A 106 46.66 -11.32 50.37
C GLY A 106 45.13 -11.20 50.22
N ARG A 107 44.57 -10.00 50.40
CA ARG A 107 43.12 -9.73 50.39
C ARG A 107 42.36 -10.76 51.23
N VAL A 108 42.90 -11.04 52.41
CA VAL A 108 42.39 -12.02 53.36
C VAL A 108 41.06 -11.53 53.91
N HIS A 109 40.08 -12.43 53.98
CA HIS A 109 38.77 -12.15 54.53
C HIS A 109 38.81 -12.06 56.06
N GLN A 110 39.53 -12.98 56.70
CA GLN A 110 39.65 -13.09 58.15
C GLN A 110 40.92 -13.88 58.53
N PHE A 111 41.41 -13.71 59.76
CA PHE A 111 42.50 -14.52 60.30
C PHE A 111 42.05 -15.34 61.51
N ILE A 112 42.72 -16.46 61.75
CA ILE A 112 42.50 -17.38 62.86
C ILE A 112 43.81 -17.51 63.64
N THR A 113 43.76 -17.36 64.96
CA THR A 113 44.93 -17.45 65.83
C THR A 113 45.13 -18.88 66.35
N LYS A 114 46.37 -19.37 66.36
CA LYS A 114 46.77 -20.64 66.98
C LYS A 114 47.08 -20.44 68.47
N PRO A 115 46.62 -21.31 69.40
CA PRO A 115 45.62 -22.36 69.20
C PRO A 115 44.21 -21.77 69.07
N TRP A 116 43.35 -22.39 68.26
CA TRP A 116 41.95 -22.01 68.09
C TRP A 116 41.02 -22.88 68.97
N LYS A 117 39.78 -22.42 69.17
CA LYS A 117 38.69 -23.27 69.65
C LYS A 117 37.91 -23.80 68.46
N ASP A 118 37.49 -25.07 68.53
CA ASP A 118 36.73 -25.71 67.44
C ASP A 118 35.40 -25.00 67.15
N GLU A 119 34.78 -24.37 68.14
CA GLU A 119 33.56 -23.57 67.95
C GLU A 119 33.83 -22.33 67.07
N ASP A 120 34.85 -21.55 67.42
CA ASP A 120 35.23 -20.33 66.69
C ASP A 120 35.65 -20.66 65.25
N LEU A 121 36.45 -21.73 65.04
CA LEU A 121 36.85 -22.18 63.71
C LEU A 121 35.64 -22.54 62.85
N ARG A 122 34.68 -23.29 63.41
CA ARG A 122 33.47 -23.70 62.69
C ARG A 122 32.62 -22.51 62.27
N GLU A 123 32.43 -21.53 63.15
CA GLU A 123 31.66 -20.33 62.84
C GLU A 123 32.32 -19.51 61.72
N ILE A 124 33.64 -19.32 61.80
CA ILE A 124 34.41 -18.58 60.78
C ILE A 124 34.36 -19.28 59.42
N VAL A 125 34.51 -20.60 59.39
CA VAL A 125 34.45 -21.36 58.13
C VAL A 125 33.04 -21.34 57.55
N ARG A 126 32.01 -21.54 58.39
CA ARG A 126 30.61 -21.52 57.95
C ARG A 126 30.24 -20.17 57.32
N SER A 127 30.50 -19.06 58.03
CA SER A 127 30.21 -17.71 57.53
C SER A 127 30.99 -17.36 56.26
N SER A 128 32.24 -17.84 56.16
CA SER A 128 33.07 -17.67 54.96
C SER A 128 32.49 -18.40 53.75
N LEU A 129 32.05 -19.63 53.91
CA LEU A 129 31.43 -20.42 52.84
C LEU A 129 30.04 -19.89 52.46
N GLU A 130 29.25 -19.37 53.42
CA GLU A 130 28.00 -18.66 53.12
C GLU A 130 28.25 -17.42 52.26
N LYS A 131 29.29 -16.63 52.58
CA LYS A 131 29.69 -15.49 51.76
C LYS A 131 30.11 -15.91 50.35
N TYR A 132 30.90 -16.98 50.21
CA TYR A 132 31.25 -17.53 48.90
C TYR A 132 30.01 -17.88 48.07
N LYS A 133 29.05 -18.56 48.70
CA LYS A 133 27.78 -18.94 48.07
C LYS A 133 27.01 -17.70 47.60
N LEU A 134 26.88 -16.67 48.45
CA LEU A 134 26.19 -15.43 48.11
C LEU A 134 26.86 -14.70 46.94
N LEU A 135 28.19 -14.65 46.89
CA LEU A 135 28.93 -14.04 45.77
C LEU A 135 28.66 -14.78 44.45
N LYS A 136 28.69 -16.11 44.47
CA LYS A 136 28.40 -16.94 43.29
C LYS A 136 26.95 -16.80 42.84
N GLU A 137 26.00 -16.82 43.77
CA GLU A 137 24.58 -16.62 43.45
C GLU A 137 24.31 -15.24 42.87
N ASN A 138 24.93 -14.18 43.43
CA ASN A 138 24.79 -12.83 42.90
C ASN A 138 25.35 -12.71 41.47
N GLN A 139 26.52 -13.29 41.20
CA GLN A 139 27.13 -13.31 39.87
C GLN A 139 26.21 -14.01 38.85
N VAL A 140 25.70 -15.20 39.18
CA VAL A 140 24.76 -15.94 38.31
C VAL A 140 23.48 -15.14 38.07
N LEU A 141 22.94 -14.49 39.10
CA LEU A 141 21.75 -13.64 38.97
C LEU A 141 22.01 -12.43 38.07
N GLN A 142 23.16 -11.77 38.18
CA GLN A 142 23.52 -10.65 37.31
C GLN A 142 23.62 -11.08 35.84
N GLU A 143 24.27 -12.20 35.57
CA GLU A 143 24.37 -12.77 34.22
C GLU A 143 22.98 -13.13 33.66
N LEU A 144 22.12 -13.72 34.49
CA LEU A 144 20.75 -14.05 34.11
C LEU A 144 19.93 -12.80 33.80
N ILE A 145 19.98 -11.78 34.66
CA ILE A 145 19.28 -10.49 34.48
C ILE A 145 19.72 -9.85 33.16
N LEU A 146 21.02 -9.78 32.89
CA LEU A 146 21.56 -9.24 31.63
C LEU A 146 21.08 -10.03 30.41
N SER A 147 21.06 -11.36 30.51
CA SER A 147 20.55 -12.24 29.45
C SER A 147 19.06 -12.01 29.19
N GLN A 148 18.25 -11.89 30.25
CA GLN A 148 16.82 -11.62 30.14
C GLN A 148 16.54 -10.23 29.57
N HIS A 149 17.25 -9.19 30.03
CA HIS A 149 17.13 -7.85 29.47
C HIS A 149 17.46 -7.82 27.97
N LYS A 150 18.51 -8.54 27.54
CA LYS A 150 18.88 -8.64 26.13
C LYS A 150 17.78 -9.32 25.30
N LYS A 151 17.18 -10.40 25.81
CA LYS A 151 16.05 -11.08 25.17
C LYS A 151 14.82 -10.18 25.07
N LEU A 152 14.47 -9.52 26.16
CA LEU A 152 13.33 -8.61 26.24
C LEU A 152 13.48 -7.44 25.27
N LYS A 153 14.67 -6.81 25.24
CA LYS A 153 14.97 -5.72 24.31
C LYS A 153 14.81 -6.15 22.86
N LYS A 154 15.35 -7.32 22.49
CA LYS A 154 15.20 -7.88 21.14
C LYS A 154 13.74 -8.17 20.79
N SER A 155 12.97 -8.71 21.73
CA SER A 155 11.53 -8.95 21.53
C SER A 155 10.78 -7.64 21.33
N HIS A 156 11.08 -6.61 22.14
CA HIS A 156 10.48 -5.29 22.04
C HIS A 156 10.81 -4.62 20.69
N GLU A 157 12.06 -4.68 20.25
CA GLU A 157 12.48 -4.17 18.93
C GLU A 157 11.75 -4.87 17.77
N ASN A 158 11.54 -6.18 17.86
CA ASN A 158 10.79 -6.93 16.87
C ASN A 158 9.31 -6.50 16.83
N ILE A 159 8.66 -6.40 17.99
CA ILE A 159 7.26 -5.95 18.10
C ILE A 159 7.11 -4.53 17.54
N CYS A 160 7.99 -3.60 17.91
CA CYS A 160 7.95 -2.24 17.36
C CYS A 160 8.15 -2.22 15.84
N ARG A 161 8.96 -3.11 15.28
CA ARG A 161 9.11 -3.21 13.82
C ARG A 161 7.84 -3.73 13.16
N GLU A 162 7.21 -4.76 13.74
CA GLU A 162 5.96 -5.33 13.23
C GLU A 162 4.80 -4.32 13.32
N LEU A 163 4.69 -3.57 14.43
CA LEU A 163 3.68 -2.52 14.58
C LEU A 163 3.86 -1.40 13.57
N ARG A 164 5.10 -0.90 13.38
CA ARG A 164 5.38 0.11 12.34
C ARG A 164 5.08 -0.37 10.93
N LEU A 165 5.35 -1.65 10.65
CA LEU A 165 4.99 -2.22 9.36
C LEU A 165 3.47 -2.27 9.20
N GLY A 166 2.75 -2.71 10.25
CA GLY A 166 1.30 -2.69 10.32
C GLY A 166 0.72 -1.29 10.09
N ALA A 167 1.28 -0.26 10.74
CA ALA A 167 0.89 1.14 10.57
C ALA A 167 1.00 1.65 9.13
N ARG A 168 2.10 1.32 8.43
CA ARG A 168 2.25 1.73 7.02
C ARG A 168 1.32 0.97 6.09
N ILE A 169 1.09 -0.33 6.37
CA ILE A 169 0.12 -1.13 5.60
C ILE A 169 -1.27 -0.55 5.81
N HIS A 170 -1.62 -0.24 7.06
CA HIS A 170 -2.85 0.43 7.44
C HIS A 170 -3.05 1.74 6.66
N GLU A 171 -2.09 2.67 6.73
CA GLU A 171 -2.17 3.96 6.03
C GLU A 171 -2.33 3.80 4.51
N ALA A 172 -1.65 2.82 3.91
CA ALA A 172 -1.72 2.57 2.47
C ALA A 172 -3.02 1.88 2.02
N LEU A 173 -3.69 1.12 2.89
CA LEU A 173 -4.84 0.29 2.51
C LEU A 173 -6.18 0.86 2.97
N LEU A 174 -6.25 1.53 4.12
CA LEU A 174 -7.52 1.98 4.72
C LEU A 174 -7.90 3.39 4.30
N LEU A 175 -6.93 4.29 4.11
CA LEU A 175 -7.19 5.66 3.70
C LEU A 175 -7.30 5.74 2.16
N GLY A 176 -8.51 6.05 1.69
CA GLY A 176 -8.81 6.23 0.28
C GLY A 176 -8.09 7.40 -0.36
N LYS A 177 -7.84 7.32 -1.67
CA LYS A 177 -7.28 8.46 -2.41
C LYS A 177 -8.38 9.48 -2.67
N ILE A 178 -8.16 10.72 -2.25
CA ILE A 178 -9.07 11.82 -2.53
C ILE A 178 -9.13 12.03 -4.05
N PRO A 179 -10.31 11.90 -4.69
CA PRO A 179 -10.43 12.09 -6.12
C PRO A 179 -10.26 13.58 -6.46
N LYS A 180 -9.39 13.86 -7.43
CA LYS A 180 -9.10 15.22 -7.88
C LYS A 180 -9.99 15.61 -9.06
N ASN A 181 -10.21 16.91 -9.23
CA ASN A 181 -10.82 17.51 -10.42
C ASN A 181 -12.25 17.03 -10.74
N ILE A 182 -13.04 16.82 -9.69
CA ILE A 182 -14.47 16.60 -9.83
C ILE A 182 -15.15 17.96 -9.98
N SER A 183 -15.64 18.25 -11.18
CA SER A 183 -16.40 19.49 -11.43
C SER A 183 -17.52 19.66 -10.42
N GLY A 184 -17.55 20.81 -9.74
CA GLY A 184 -18.56 21.10 -8.73
C GLY A 184 -18.18 20.74 -7.29
N PHE A 185 -17.05 20.07 -7.07
CA PHE A 185 -16.71 19.46 -5.78
C PHE A 185 -15.27 19.81 -5.35
N MET A 186 -15.13 20.26 -4.12
CA MET A 186 -13.84 20.39 -3.44
C MET A 186 -13.84 19.45 -2.24
N ILE A 187 -12.92 18.50 -2.24
CA ILE A 187 -12.87 17.42 -1.26
C ILE A 187 -11.52 17.48 -0.56
N GLU A 188 -11.55 17.49 0.77
CA GLU A 188 -10.37 17.38 1.61
C GLU A 188 -10.66 16.38 2.71
N ALA A 189 -9.68 15.54 3.04
CA ALA A 189 -9.82 14.52 4.07
C ALA A 189 -8.54 14.44 4.92
N LEU A 190 -8.71 14.07 6.18
CA LEU A 190 -7.65 13.90 7.16
C LEU A 190 -8.03 12.76 8.11
N SER A 191 -7.09 11.88 8.40
CA SER A 191 -7.17 10.93 9.51
C SER A 191 -5.90 11.09 10.37
N ILE A 192 -6.07 11.11 11.69
CA ILE A 192 -5.00 11.15 12.69
C ILE A 192 -5.24 10.01 13.66
N PRO A 193 -4.39 8.98 13.67
CA PRO A 193 -4.57 7.86 14.57
C PRO A 193 -4.14 8.22 16.00
N SER A 194 -4.90 7.71 16.98
CA SER A 194 -4.61 7.76 18.42
C SER A 194 -3.46 6.83 18.81
N GLN A 195 -3.29 5.72 18.08
CA GLN A 195 -2.20 4.75 18.23
C GLN A 195 -1.38 4.61 16.92
N GLU A 196 -0.50 3.60 16.83
CA GLU A 196 0.22 3.35 15.56
C GLU A 196 -0.72 2.84 14.44
N ILE A 197 -1.91 2.32 14.77
CA ILE A 197 -2.87 1.73 13.82
C ILE A 197 -4.29 2.13 14.22
N ASP A 198 -5.05 2.61 13.24
CA ASP A 198 -6.40 3.17 13.36
C ASP A 198 -7.48 2.07 13.20
N GLY A 199 -8.67 2.30 13.75
CA GLY A 199 -9.90 1.57 13.42
C GLY A 199 -10.73 2.25 12.32
N ASP A 200 -10.59 3.57 12.19
CA ASP A 200 -11.26 4.38 11.18
C ASP A 200 -10.69 4.13 9.78
N PHE A 201 -11.58 4.17 8.81
CA PHE A 201 -11.21 4.21 7.40
C PHE A 201 -12.18 5.06 6.60
N PHE A 202 -11.70 5.59 5.49
CA PHE A 202 -12.56 6.25 4.52
C PHE A 202 -12.18 5.85 3.11
N GLU A 203 -13.13 5.94 2.19
CA GLU A 203 -12.88 5.66 0.78
C GLU A 203 -13.79 6.49 -0.12
N PHE A 204 -13.31 6.76 -1.33
CA PHE A 204 -14.09 7.37 -2.39
C PHE A 204 -14.16 6.44 -3.59
N TYR A 205 -15.38 6.18 -4.08
CA TYR A 205 -15.55 5.44 -5.33
C TYR A 205 -16.13 6.37 -6.41
N ARG A 206 -15.67 6.19 -7.65
CA ARG A 206 -16.14 6.95 -8.81
C ARG A 206 -16.55 5.99 -9.92
N PRO A 207 -17.71 5.32 -9.78
CA PRO A 207 -18.14 4.30 -10.75
C PRO A 207 -18.53 4.88 -12.11
N SER A 208 -18.79 6.19 -12.16
CA SER A 208 -18.95 6.93 -13.41
C SER A 208 -18.61 8.40 -13.23
N SER A 209 -18.52 9.16 -14.32
CA SER A 209 -18.34 10.61 -14.28
C SER A 209 -19.49 11.37 -13.61
N ARG A 210 -20.66 10.74 -13.43
CA ARG A 210 -21.86 11.31 -12.81
C ARG A 210 -21.94 11.07 -11.30
N VAL A 211 -21.21 10.09 -10.78
CA VAL A 211 -21.41 9.61 -9.42
C VAL A 211 -20.11 9.70 -8.63
N LEU A 212 -20.22 10.19 -7.41
CA LEU A 212 -19.15 10.16 -6.42
C LEU A 212 -19.69 9.53 -5.14
N ASP A 213 -19.07 8.44 -4.74
CA ASP A 213 -19.36 7.77 -3.48
C ASP A 213 -18.36 8.20 -2.41
N VAL A 214 -18.84 8.33 -1.18
CA VAL A 214 -18.04 8.58 0.03
C VAL A 214 -18.38 7.52 1.06
N VAL A 215 -17.34 6.95 1.66
CA VAL A 215 -17.44 5.98 2.73
C VAL A 215 -16.66 6.51 3.91
N LEU A 216 -17.26 6.45 5.09
CA LEU A 216 -16.56 6.58 6.36
C LEU A 216 -16.98 5.39 7.23
N GLY A 217 -16.03 4.64 7.75
CA GLY A 217 -16.31 3.52 8.64
C GLY A 217 -15.37 3.51 9.83
N ASP A 218 -15.84 2.94 10.91
CA ASP A 218 -15.09 2.73 12.14
C ASP A 218 -15.33 1.29 12.62
N VAL A 219 -14.24 0.60 12.92
CA VAL A 219 -14.23 -0.80 13.32
C VAL A 219 -14.06 -0.88 14.82
N MET A 220 -14.93 -1.64 15.49
CA MET A 220 -14.80 -1.81 16.94
C MET A 220 -13.40 -2.31 17.33
N GLY A 221 -12.77 -1.60 18.26
CA GLY A 221 -11.44 -1.95 18.76
C GLY A 221 -10.34 -1.18 18.03
N LYS A 222 -9.07 -1.51 18.31
CA LYS A 222 -7.91 -0.80 17.75
C LYS A 222 -6.80 -1.79 17.38
N GLY A 223 -5.88 -1.36 16.53
CA GLY A 223 -4.72 -2.16 16.15
C GLY A 223 -4.90 -2.97 14.87
N ILE A 224 -4.00 -3.93 14.64
CA ILE A 224 -3.91 -4.70 13.38
C ILE A 224 -5.22 -5.44 13.05
N ALA A 225 -5.90 -5.98 14.05
CA ALA A 225 -7.13 -6.75 13.83
C ALA A 225 -8.26 -5.87 13.29
N ALA A 226 -8.50 -4.70 13.91
CA ALA A 226 -9.48 -3.71 13.45
C ALA A 226 -9.17 -3.25 12.01
N ALA A 227 -7.89 -2.97 11.73
CA ALA A 227 -7.42 -2.60 10.40
C ALA A 227 -7.73 -3.67 9.32
N LEU A 228 -7.49 -4.95 9.63
CA LEU A 228 -7.76 -6.05 8.70
C LEU A 228 -9.26 -6.20 8.43
N VAL A 229 -10.09 -6.05 9.46
CA VAL A 229 -11.55 -6.07 9.33
C VAL A 229 -12.03 -4.90 8.48
N GLY A 230 -11.57 -3.68 8.75
CA GLY A 230 -11.89 -2.50 7.95
C GLY A 230 -11.52 -2.68 6.49
N ASN A 231 -10.35 -3.26 6.21
CA ASN A 231 -9.90 -3.51 4.85
C ASN A 231 -10.74 -4.60 4.16
N ALA A 232 -11.18 -5.62 4.89
CA ALA A 232 -12.09 -6.65 4.37
C ALA A 232 -13.44 -6.02 3.96
N VAL A 233 -14.04 -5.19 4.82
CA VAL A 233 -15.27 -4.45 4.51
C VAL A 233 -15.07 -3.54 3.30
N LYS A 234 -14.03 -2.72 3.32
CA LYS A 234 -13.65 -1.81 2.23
C LYS A 234 -13.45 -2.53 0.90
N THR A 235 -12.83 -3.71 0.90
CA THR A 235 -12.63 -4.52 -0.31
C THR A 235 -13.96 -5.03 -0.87
N GLN A 236 -14.88 -5.49 -0.01
CA GLN A 236 -16.23 -5.86 -0.46
C GLN A 236 -17.00 -4.65 -0.96
N MET A 237 -16.89 -3.49 -0.30
CA MET A 237 -17.51 -2.26 -0.79
C MET A 237 -17.01 -1.90 -2.18
N LEU A 238 -15.69 -1.93 -2.42
CA LEU A 238 -15.12 -1.70 -3.75
C LEU A 238 -15.74 -2.62 -4.81
N ARG A 239 -15.86 -3.92 -4.51
CA ARG A 239 -16.42 -4.92 -5.44
C ARG A 239 -17.86 -4.61 -5.87
N PHE A 240 -18.70 -4.11 -4.96
CA PHE A 240 -20.12 -3.85 -5.24
C PHE A 240 -20.42 -2.40 -5.63
N ALA A 241 -19.62 -1.44 -5.15
CA ALA A 241 -19.73 -0.02 -5.51
C ALA A 241 -19.12 0.28 -6.89
N MET A 242 -18.14 -0.51 -7.35
CA MET A 242 -17.50 -0.42 -8.66
C MET A 242 -17.75 -1.68 -9.51
N PRO A 243 -19.01 -1.99 -9.90
CA PRO A 243 -19.29 -3.18 -10.70
C PRO A 243 -18.57 -3.12 -12.06
N PHE A 244 -18.12 -4.28 -12.55
CA PHE A 244 -17.40 -4.41 -13.82
C PHE A 244 -18.16 -3.74 -14.98
N PRO A 245 -17.48 -3.20 -16.01
CA PRO A 245 -18.09 -2.45 -17.13
C PRO A 245 -19.09 -3.22 -18.03
N SER A 246 -19.52 -4.42 -17.64
CA SER A 246 -20.26 -5.35 -18.49
C SER A 246 -21.68 -5.59 -17.98
N SER A 247 -22.50 -4.54 -17.87
CA SER A 247 -23.96 -4.72 -17.86
C SER A 247 -24.69 -3.38 -18.02
N HIS A 248 -24.80 -2.93 -19.27
CA HIS A 248 -25.99 -2.14 -19.63
C HIS A 248 -27.16 -3.12 -19.58
N ILE A 249 -27.99 -3.01 -18.55
CA ILE A 249 -29.17 -3.87 -18.39
C ILE A 249 -30.32 -3.14 -19.06
N PHE A 250 -31.05 -3.85 -19.92
CA PHE A 250 -32.25 -3.33 -20.54
C PHE A 250 -33.48 -3.84 -19.77
N ASP A 251 -34.19 -2.92 -19.12
CA ASP A 251 -35.49 -3.20 -18.49
C ASP A 251 -36.63 -2.66 -19.38
N LYS A 252 -37.69 -3.45 -19.57
CA LYS A 252 -38.82 -3.09 -20.45
C LYS A 252 -39.62 -1.87 -19.98
N LYS A 253 -39.53 -1.47 -18.71
CA LYS A 253 -40.18 -0.27 -18.16
C LYS A 253 -39.24 0.93 -18.07
N ARG A 254 -37.92 0.71 -17.90
CA ARG A 254 -36.93 1.75 -17.59
C ARG A 254 -35.91 2.02 -18.70
N GLY A 255 -35.84 1.18 -19.74
CA GLY A 255 -34.86 1.29 -20.82
C GLY A 255 -33.48 0.76 -20.45
N TRP A 256 -32.45 1.19 -21.18
CA TRP A 256 -31.05 0.89 -20.88
C TRP A 256 -30.58 1.68 -19.66
N TYR A 257 -30.07 1.00 -18.63
CA TYR A 257 -29.47 1.64 -17.46
C TYR A 257 -28.10 1.02 -17.12
N SER A 258 -27.20 1.82 -16.53
CA SER A 258 -25.96 1.32 -15.94
C SER A 258 -26.31 0.50 -14.70
N SER A 259 -25.74 -0.69 -14.55
CA SER A 259 -25.91 -1.61 -13.41
C SER A 259 -25.32 -1.11 -12.08
N LEU A 260 -25.44 0.19 -11.81
CA LEU A 260 -25.04 0.78 -10.55
C LEU A 260 -26.10 0.43 -9.49
N LEU A 261 -25.73 -0.47 -8.59
CA LEU A 261 -26.55 -0.84 -7.44
C LEU A 261 -26.85 0.39 -6.58
N ALA A 262 -28.08 0.52 -6.08
CA ALA A 262 -28.44 1.59 -5.14
C ALA A 262 -27.61 1.48 -3.84
N PRO A 263 -27.44 2.58 -3.06
CA PRO A 263 -26.64 2.53 -1.85
C PRO A 263 -27.02 1.41 -0.85
N GLU A 264 -28.31 1.20 -0.63
CA GLU A 264 -28.84 0.07 0.15
C GLU A 264 -28.46 -1.31 -0.43
N GLU A 265 -28.57 -1.48 -1.74
CA GLU A 265 -28.25 -2.75 -2.40
C GLU A 265 -26.76 -3.07 -2.23
N VAL A 266 -25.87 -2.08 -2.36
CA VAL A 266 -24.44 -2.26 -2.10
C VAL A 266 -24.21 -2.77 -0.68
N LEU A 267 -24.82 -2.14 0.34
CA LEU A 267 -24.63 -2.56 1.72
C LEU A 267 -25.25 -3.92 2.05
N ILE A 268 -26.39 -4.27 1.45
CA ILE A 268 -26.98 -5.61 1.61
C ILE A 268 -26.00 -6.69 1.11
N HIS A 269 -25.34 -6.46 -0.03
CA HIS A 269 -24.34 -7.39 -0.57
C HIS A 269 -23.09 -7.44 0.31
N VAL A 270 -22.57 -6.27 0.74
CA VAL A 270 -21.40 -6.21 1.63
C VAL A 270 -21.69 -6.93 2.94
N HIS A 271 -22.81 -6.63 3.59
CA HIS A 271 -23.24 -7.25 4.84
C HIS A 271 -23.31 -8.77 4.70
N ARG A 272 -23.95 -9.30 3.66
CA ARG A 272 -24.05 -10.75 3.42
C ARG A 272 -22.68 -11.44 3.34
N GLU A 273 -21.69 -10.78 2.75
CA GLU A 273 -20.35 -11.37 2.56
C GLU A 273 -19.51 -11.34 3.85
N VAL A 274 -19.70 -10.33 4.74
CA VAL A 274 -18.82 -10.13 5.91
C VAL A 274 -19.45 -10.51 7.25
N VAL A 275 -20.78 -10.50 7.36
CA VAL A 275 -21.49 -10.53 8.66
C VAL A 275 -21.16 -11.75 9.51
N ARG A 276 -21.09 -12.94 8.92
CA ARG A 276 -20.76 -14.17 9.68
C ARG A 276 -19.37 -14.10 10.29
N SER A 277 -18.38 -13.64 9.50
CA SER A 277 -17.02 -13.46 9.99
C SER A 277 -16.93 -12.38 11.06
N LEU A 278 -17.71 -11.30 10.94
CA LEU A 278 -17.77 -10.27 11.98
C LEU A 278 -18.35 -10.82 13.28
N ILE A 279 -19.48 -11.53 13.23
CA ILE A 279 -20.12 -12.15 14.39
C ILE A 279 -19.19 -13.18 15.04
N ASP A 280 -18.57 -14.07 14.25
CA ASP A 280 -17.67 -15.12 14.77
C ASP A 280 -16.42 -14.55 15.46
N LEU A 281 -15.99 -13.34 15.05
CA LEU A 281 -14.85 -12.63 15.65
C LEU A 281 -15.26 -11.70 16.80
N ASP A 282 -16.56 -11.59 17.11
CA ASP A 282 -17.11 -10.59 18.02
C ASP A 282 -16.76 -9.14 17.61
N TYR A 283 -16.66 -8.85 16.31
CA TYR A 283 -16.44 -7.50 15.77
C TYR A 283 -17.72 -6.91 15.19
N PHE A 284 -17.86 -5.59 15.27
CA PHE A 284 -18.84 -4.84 14.47
C PHE A 284 -18.16 -3.63 13.81
N VAL A 285 -18.79 -3.13 12.75
CA VAL A 285 -18.29 -1.98 11.98
C VAL A 285 -19.42 -0.97 11.83
N SER A 286 -19.22 0.23 12.38
CA SER A 286 -20.08 1.38 12.09
C SER A 286 -19.69 1.93 10.71
N LEU A 287 -20.68 2.30 9.90
CA LEU A 287 -20.43 2.67 8.51
C LEU A 287 -21.42 3.73 8.05
N PHE A 288 -20.90 4.78 7.45
CA PHE A 288 -21.66 5.74 6.67
C PHE A 288 -21.28 5.60 5.20
N TYR A 289 -22.26 5.28 4.36
CA TYR A 289 -22.09 5.18 2.91
C TYR A 289 -22.99 6.19 2.20
N GLY A 290 -22.39 7.12 1.47
CA GLY A 290 -23.10 8.16 0.74
C GLY A 290 -22.74 8.20 -0.74
N ARG A 291 -23.70 8.61 -1.56
CA ARG A 291 -23.58 8.73 -3.01
C ARG A 291 -24.09 10.08 -3.49
N PHE A 292 -23.21 10.86 -4.10
CA PHE A 292 -23.54 12.08 -4.82
C PHE A 292 -23.87 11.78 -6.29
N ASP A 293 -25.07 12.18 -6.72
CA ASP A 293 -25.39 12.31 -8.14
C ASP A 293 -25.13 13.75 -8.59
N ILE A 294 -24.11 13.93 -9.42
CA ILE A 294 -23.64 15.25 -9.88
C ILE A 294 -24.67 15.89 -10.82
N LYS A 295 -25.42 15.09 -11.59
CA LYS A 295 -26.38 15.58 -12.57
C LYS A 295 -27.67 16.05 -11.90
N TYR A 296 -28.22 15.23 -11.00
CA TYR A 296 -29.49 15.53 -10.34
C TYR A 296 -29.33 16.34 -9.06
N LYS A 297 -28.09 16.56 -8.60
CA LYS A 297 -27.78 17.29 -7.37
C LYS A 297 -28.46 16.65 -6.13
N THR A 298 -28.48 15.31 -6.11
CA THR A 298 -29.03 14.50 -5.02
C THR A 298 -27.91 13.75 -4.30
N PHE A 299 -28.00 13.67 -2.97
CA PHE A 299 -27.14 12.86 -2.13
C PHE A 299 -27.98 11.77 -1.46
N SER A 300 -27.72 10.51 -1.83
CA SER A 300 -28.41 9.34 -1.31
C SER A 300 -27.44 8.57 -0.39
N TYR A 301 -27.84 8.25 0.83
CA TYR A 301 -26.93 7.66 1.82
C TYR A 301 -27.60 6.61 2.70
N VAL A 302 -26.78 5.75 3.29
CA VAL A 302 -27.14 4.76 4.29
C VAL A 302 -26.21 4.95 5.48
N ASP A 303 -26.81 5.17 6.64
CA ASP A 303 -26.12 5.27 7.93
C ASP A 303 -26.37 4.00 8.74
N CYS A 304 -25.29 3.33 9.12
CA CYS A 304 -25.24 2.07 9.86
C CYS A 304 -24.60 2.29 11.23
N GLY A 305 -25.17 3.23 11.99
CA GLY A 305 -24.72 3.56 13.35
C GLY A 305 -23.40 4.32 13.40
N SER A 306 -23.07 5.08 12.35
CA SER A 306 -21.90 5.97 12.35
C SER A 306 -22.24 7.28 13.07
N THR A 307 -21.27 8.21 13.13
CA THR A 307 -21.58 9.58 13.56
C THR A 307 -22.44 10.26 12.50
N LYS A 308 -23.31 11.19 12.92
CA LYS A 308 -24.27 11.86 12.03
C LYS A 308 -23.57 12.97 11.23
N PRO A 309 -23.27 12.81 9.92
CA PRO A 309 -22.55 13.84 9.18
C PRO A 309 -23.34 15.14 9.12
N ILE A 310 -22.65 16.26 9.01
CA ILE A 310 -23.27 17.59 8.95
C ILE A 310 -23.43 18.00 7.49
N HIS A 311 -24.68 18.25 7.06
CA HIS A 311 -24.99 18.95 5.81
C HIS A 311 -25.33 20.42 6.12
N TYR A 312 -24.38 21.31 5.86
CA TYR A 312 -24.61 22.75 5.90
C TYR A 312 -25.17 23.23 4.56
N LYS A 313 -26.38 23.81 4.62
CA LYS A 313 -27.08 24.35 3.46
C LYS A 313 -26.81 25.84 3.34
N ALA A 314 -26.04 26.23 2.32
CA ALA A 314 -25.57 27.61 2.19
C ALA A 314 -26.71 28.62 1.96
N LYS A 315 -27.73 28.24 1.18
CA LYS A 315 -28.90 29.09 0.90
C LYS A 315 -29.72 29.39 2.15
N GLU A 316 -29.89 28.39 3.02
CA GLU A 316 -30.69 28.49 4.24
C GLU A 316 -29.85 28.98 5.43
N LYS A 317 -28.51 28.97 5.31
CA LYS A 317 -27.56 29.19 6.41
C LYS A 317 -27.85 28.29 7.62
N SER A 318 -28.30 27.08 7.35
CA SER A 318 -28.71 26.09 8.33
C SER A 318 -27.78 24.87 8.23
N ALA A 319 -27.65 24.13 9.33
CA ALA A 319 -26.95 22.85 9.35
C ALA A 319 -27.96 21.78 9.75
N VAL A 320 -27.97 20.67 9.03
CA VAL A 320 -28.82 19.51 9.27
C VAL A 320 -27.92 18.30 9.45
N PHE A 321 -28.30 17.41 10.35
CA PHE A 321 -27.61 16.13 10.54
C PHE A 321 -28.18 15.10 9.59
N LEU A 322 -27.29 14.37 8.93
CA LEU A 322 -27.65 13.22 8.11
C LEU A 322 -27.66 12.01 9.04
N GLU A 323 -28.82 11.43 9.25
CA GLU A 323 -29.03 10.31 10.16
C GLU A 323 -29.89 9.24 9.51
N GLY A 324 -29.57 7.99 9.80
CA GLY A 324 -30.37 6.83 9.40
C GLY A 324 -30.79 6.00 10.61
N GLY A 325 -31.51 4.91 10.33
CA GLY A 325 -32.00 3.98 11.35
C GLY A 325 -31.38 2.59 11.30
N ASN A 326 -30.33 2.38 10.50
CA ASN A 326 -29.77 1.05 10.29
C ASN A 326 -28.74 0.70 11.37
N LEU A 327 -28.64 -0.58 11.69
CA LEU A 327 -27.66 -1.09 12.66
C LEU A 327 -26.26 -1.23 12.04
N PRO A 328 -25.20 -1.18 12.86
CA PRO A 328 -23.84 -1.51 12.43
C PRO A 328 -23.73 -2.92 11.84
N LEU A 329 -22.77 -3.09 10.93
CA LEU A 329 -22.48 -4.40 10.36
C LEU A 329 -21.89 -5.32 11.44
N GLY A 330 -22.33 -6.58 11.49
CA GLY A 330 -21.85 -7.57 12.47
C GLY A 330 -22.69 -7.68 13.76
N VAL A 331 -23.74 -6.87 13.92
CA VAL A 331 -24.62 -6.93 15.11
C VAL A 331 -25.72 -7.99 14.98
N VAL A 332 -26.29 -8.14 13.79
CA VAL A 332 -27.33 -9.12 13.46
C VAL A 332 -26.97 -9.83 12.15
N GLU A 333 -27.35 -11.11 12.00
CA GLU A 333 -27.03 -11.88 10.79
C GLU A 333 -27.84 -11.44 9.57
N GLU A 334 -29.08 -10.97 9.79
CA GLU A 334 -29.94 -10.43 8.74
C GLU A 334 -30.30 -8.99 9.08
N ALA A 335 -29.98 -8.06 8.18
CA ALA A 335 -30.29 -6.65 8.28
C ALA A 335 -30.89 -6.12 6.98
N ASP A 336 -31.97 -5.35 7.10
CA ASP A 336 -32.50 -4.54 6.02
C ASP A 336 -31.90 -3.13 6.10
N TYR A 337 -31.35 -2.66 4.98
CA TYR A 337 -30.78 -1.32 4.87
C TYR A 337 -31.72 -0.41 4.08
N HIS A 338 -31.91 0.81 4.58
CA HIS A 338 -32.73 1.82 3.93
C HIS A 338 -31.92 3.05 3.53
N THR A 339 -32.07 3.47 2.27
CA THR A 339 -31.47 4.69 1.76
C THR A 339 -32.30 5.91 2.16
N VAL A 340 -31.62 6.96 2.62
CA VAL A 340 -32.18 8.31 2.82
C VAL A 340 -31.63 9.24 1.74
N GLU A 341 -32.43 10.17 1.26
CA GLU A 341 -32.02 11.12 0.22
C GLU A 341 -32.17 12.57 0.67
N THR A 342 -31.23 13.41 0.25
CA THR A 342 -31.31 14.87 0.40
C THR A 342 -30.84 15.55 -0.89
N ASN A 343 -31.39 16.73 -1.17
CA ASN A 343 -30.92 17.56 -2.28
C ASN A 343 -29.82 18.49 -1.80
N TYR A 344 -28.87 18.80 -2.68
CA TYR A 344 -27.83 19.78 -2.40
C TYR A 344 -27.77 20.88 -3.46
N SER A 345 -27.22 22.02 -3.06
CA SER A 345 -27.03 23.18 -3.92
C SER A 345 -25.58 23.64 -3.91
N GLU A 346 -25.23 24.49 -4.87
CA GLU A 346 -23.95 25.20 -4.85
C GLU A 346 -23.81 26.03 -3.57
N GLY A 347 -22.62 25.98 -2.97
CA GLY A 347 -22.28 26.56 -1.68
C GLY A 347 -22.39 25.58 -0.51
N ASP A 348 -23.13 24.48 -0.65
CA ASP A 348 -23.36 23.53 0.45
C ASP A 348 -22.06 22.82 0.89
N ILE A 349 -22.03 22.40 2.15
CA ILE A 349 -20.90 21.70 2.76
C ILE A 349 -21.40 20.41 3.39
N PHE A 350 -20.74 19.30 3.10
CA PHE A 350 -20.89 18.05 3.81
C PHE A 350 -19.63 17.82 4.63
N LEU A 351 -19.80 17.62 5.94
CA LEU A 351 -18.72 17.28 6.86
C LEU A 351 -19.01 15.91 7.45
N PHE A 352 -18.17 14.93 7.09
CA PHE A 352 -18.15 13.60 7.70
C PHE A 352 -17.01 13.58 8.73
N TYR A 353 -17.24 12.90 9.85
CA TYR A 353 -16.29 12.88 10.96
C TYR A 353 -16.41 11.57 11.75
N SER A 354 -15.35 11.12 12.40
CA SER A 354 -15.45 10.02 13.39
C SER A 354 -15.75 10.54 14.79
N ASP A 355 -16.07 9.64 15.69
CA ASP A 355 -16.41 9.97 17.08
C ASP A 355 -15.23 10.60 17.84
N GLY A 356 -13.99 10.32 17.45
CA GLY A 356 -12.79 10.95 18.01
C GLY A 356 -12.72 12.47 17.85
N VAL A 357 -13.57 13.07 17.00
CA VAL A 357 -13.77 14.53 16.96
C VAL A 357 -14.70 15.00 18.08
N THR A 358 -15.87 14.37 18.21
CA THR A 358 -16.94 14.82 19.12
C THR A 358 -16.75 14.35 20.54
N GLU A 359 -16.17 13.17 20.73
CA GLU A 359 -15.84 12.54 22.00
C GLU A 359 -14.46 12.95 22.54
N ALA A 360 -13.73 13.80 21.83
CA ALA A 360 -12.51 14.41 22.32
C ALA A 360 -12.76 15.11 23.67
N ARG A 361 -11.96 14.77 24.70
CA ARG A 361 -12.19 15.22 26.08
C ARG A 361 -11.24 16.35 26.50
N SER A 362 -11.79 17.36 27.15
CA SER A 362 -11.00 18.38 27.86
C SER A 362 -10.34 17.80 29.13
N SER A 363 -9.48 18.59 29.77
CA SER A 363 -8.91 18.25 31.09
C SER A 363 -9.97 18.02 32.16
N ASP A 364 -11.13 18.66 32.01
CA ASP A 364 -12.25 18.60 32.94
C ASP A 364 -13.22 17.45 32.61
N GLY A 365 -12.92 16.65 31.57
CA GLY A 365 -13.73 15.51 31.15
C GLY A 365 -14.94 15.86 30.28
N GLU A 366 -15.07 17.11 29.84
CA GLU A 366 -16.13 17.55 28.94
C GLU A 366 -15.83 17.12 27.50
N PHE A 367 -16.84 16.64 26.78
CA PHE A 367 -16.75 16.33 25.36
C PHE A 367 -16.71 17.61 24.50
N PHE A 368 -15.94 17.58 23.40
CA PHE A 368 -15.93 18.66 22.42
C PHE A 368 -17.34 18.91 21.88
N GLY A 369 -18.05 17.82 21.56
CA GLY A 369 -19.48 17.84 21.26
C GLY A 369 -19.81 18.30 19.84
N VAL A 370 -20.99 17.87 19.39
CA VAL A 370 -21.49 18.15 18.04
C VAL A 370 -21.88 19.62 17.89
N GLU A 371 -22.32 20.28 18.98
CA GLU A 371 -22.73 21.68 18.98
C GLU A 371 -21.56 22.61 18.61
N ARG A 372 -20.37 22.38 19.20
CA ARG A 372 -19.16 23.15 18.89
C ARG A 372 -18.72 22.92 17.46
N LEU A 373 -18.71 21.67 17.01
CA LEU A 373 -18.37 21.32 15.63
C LEU A 373 -19.30 22.02 14.63
N THR A 374 -20.61 21.97 14.87
CA THR A 374 -21.61 22.63 14.03
C THR A 374 -21.44 24.15 14.03
N ALA A 375 -21.14 24.75 15.18
CA ALA A 375 -20.87 26.18 15.30
C ALA A 375 -19.63 26.60 14.49
N LEU A 376 -18.57 25.81 14.50
CA LEU A 376 -17.36 26.06 13.70
C LEU A 376 -17.66 26.05 12.21
N VAL A 377 -18.41 25.06 11.71
CA VAL A 377 -18.81 24.99 10.30
C VAL A 377 -19.67 26.20 9.92
N LYS A 378 -20.67 26.55 10.74
CA LYS A 378 -21.56 27.69 10.49
C LYS A 378 -20.83 29.03 10.50
N ALA A 379 -19.82 29.20 11.35
CA ALA A 379 -19.07 30.45 11.46
C ALA A 379 -18.03 30.63 10.34
N ASN A 380 -17.61 29.55 9.68
CA ASN A 380 -16.47 29.54 8.75
C ASN A 380 -16.82 28.87 7.41
N TYR A 381 -18.08 28.95 6.99
CA TYR A 381 -18.57 28.29 5.77
C TYR A 381 -17.91 28.83 4.48
N ASP A 382 -17.32 30.02 4.54
CA ASP A 382 -16.65 30.73 3.46
C ASP A 382 -15.17 30.32 3.26
N LEU A 383 -14.55 29.66 4.24
CA LEU A 383 -13.16 29.19 4.13
C LEU A 383 -12.99 28.13 3.04
N GLN A 384 -11.77 27.94 2.53
CA GLN A 384 -11.46 26.78 1.68
C GLN A 384 -11.63 25.46 2.47
N ALA A 385 -11.89 24.34 1.79
CA ALA A 385 -12.11 23.04 2.44
C ALA A 385 -10.94 22.64 3.36
N SER A 386 -9.70 22.84 2.88
CA SER A 386 -8.47 22.55 3.63
C SER A 386 -8.31 23.45 4.86
N ALA A 387 -8.62 24.74 4.72
CA ALA A 387 -8.56 25.70 5.81
C ALA A 387 -9.62 25.42 6.89
N LEU A 388 -10.83 25.00 6.49
CA LEU A 388 -11.88 24.59 7.42
C LEU A 388 -11.48 23.32 8.18
N LEU A 389 -10.91 22.34 7.48
CA LEU A 389 -10.43 21.11 8.08
C LEU A 389 -9.31 21.40 9.11
N ASP A 390 -8.33 22.21 8.75
CA ASP A 390 -7.24 22.62 9.63
C ASP A 390 -7.74 23.40 10.86
N LEU A 391 -8.78 24.22 10.69
CA LEU A 391 -9.41 24.95 11.78
C LEU A 391 -10.06 23.99 12.79
N ILE A 392 -10.84 23.02 12.31
CA ILE A 392 -11.50 22.01 13.15
C ILE A 392 -10.44 21.21 13.92
N LYS A 393 -9.43 20.71 13.21
CA LYS A 393 -8.29 20.00 13.83
C LYS A 393 -7.68 20.83 14.96
N LYS A 394 -7.29 22.08 14.69
CA LYS A 394 -6.69 22.96 15.70
C LYS A 394 -7.61 23.18 16.89
N ALA A 395 -8.91 23.37 16.65
CA ALA A 395 -9.88 23.57 17.71
C ALA A 395 -9.97 22.35 18.65
N VAL A 396 -9.97 21.13 18.10
CA VAL A 396 -9.97 19.89 18.89
C VAL A 396 -8.70 19.77 19.73
N PHE A 397 -7.51 19.97 19.16
CA PHE A 397 -6.25 19.88 19.91
C PHE A 397 -6.11 20.98 20.99
N ILE A 398 -6.58 22.19 20.71
CA ILE A 398 -6.60 23.28 21.71
C ILE A 398 -7.56 22.95 22.85
N PHE A 399 -8.71 22.34 22.55
CA PHE A 399 -9.70 21.95 23.54
C PHE A 399 -9.22 20.82 24.45
N THR A 400 -8.56 19.80 23.89
CA THR A 400 -8.06 18.66 24.68
C THR A 400 -6.79 18.97 25.45
N GLN A 401 -5.95 19.90 24.98
CA GLN A 401 -4.61 20.21 25.53
C GLN A 401 -3.68 18.99 25.58
N LYS A 402 -3.92 17.98 24.73
CA LYS A 402 -3.11 16.76 24.66
C LYS A 402 -2.27 16.72 23.38
N GLU A 403 -1.12 16.06 23.43
CA GLU A 403 -0.32 15.76 22.23
C GLU A 403 -0.91 14.61 21.39
N ARG A 404 -1.68 13.71 22.02
CA ARG A 404 -2.38 12.59 21.37
C ARG A 404 -3.82 12.52 21.85
N LEU A 405 -4.71 12.16 20.94
CA LEU A 405 -6.14 11.98 21.22
C LEU A 405 -6.39 10.60 21.82
N ASP A 406 -7.52 10.47 22.52
CA ASP A 406 -7.95 9.21 23.12
C ASP A 406 -8.53 8.25 22.06
N ASP A 407 -9.13 8.83 21.01
CA ASP A 407 -9.61 8.12 19.83
C ASP A 407 -9.10 8.69 18.51
N ASP A 408 -9.28 7.89 17.47
CA ASP A 408 -8.88 8.19 16.11
C ASP A 408 -9.71 9.33 15.55
N LEU A 409 -9.05 10.31 14.92
CA LEU A 409 -9.70 11.51 14.41
C LEU A 409 -9.72 11.48 12.90
N THR A 410 -10.90 11.26 12.33
CA THR A 410 -11.13 11.30 10.89
C THR A 410 -12.10 12.42 10.53
N LEU A 411 -11.76 13.18 9.49
CA LEU A 411 -12.53 14.32 8.97
C LEU A 411 -12.53 14.27 7.45
N ILE A 412 -13.71 14.44 6.85
CA ILE A 412 -13.88 14.62 5.40
C ILE A 412 -14.78 15.82 5.15
N VAL A 413 -14.26 16.79 4.41
CA VAL A 413 -14.99 17.99 3.98
C VAL A 413 -15.25 17.89 2.49
N VAL A 414 -16.52 17.89 2.09
CA VAL A 414 -16.95 18.01 0.70
C VAL A 414 -17.72 19.32 0.54
N LYS A 415 -17.14 20.29 -0.18
CA LYS A 415 -17.81 21.56 -0.50
C LYS A 415 -18.32 21.51 -1.93
N ILE A 416 -19.59 21.89 -2.11
CA ILE A 416 -20.23 21.99 -3.42
C ILE A 416 -20.05 23.42 -3.94
N GLY A 417 -19.54 23.58 -5.15
CA GLY A 417 -19.36 24.91 -5.74
C GLY A 417 -18.77 24.85 -7.14
N TYR A 418 -18.97 25.91 -7.92
CA TYR A 418 -18.29 26.07 -9.20
C TYR A 418 -16.84 26.50 -8.92
N TYR A 419 -15.98 25.53 -8.66
CA TYR A 419 -14.55 25.78 -8.57
C TYR A 419 -14.00 25.78 -9.99
N ASP A 420 -13.80 26.98 -10.53
CA ASP A 420 -12.81 27.14 -11.61
C ASP A 420 -11.50 26.62 -11.04
N HIS A 421 -11.06 25.44 -11.48
CA HIS A 421 -9.70 25.01 -11.22
C HIS A 421 -8.79 26.07 -11.85
N PRO A 422 -8.04 26.89 -11.08
CA PRO A 422 -7.32 28.03 -11.64
C PRO A 422 -6.09 27.63 -12.47
N ASN A 423 -5.85 26.34 -12.67
CA ASN A 423 -4.74 25.81 -13.44
C ASN A 423 -5.18 24.53 -14.16
N LEU A 424 -5.47 24.63 -15.47
CA LEU A 424 -5.05 23.69 -16.56
C LEU A 424 -5.96 23.60 -17.78
N ALA A 425 -7.11 24.28 -17.88
CA ALA A 425 -7.88 24.28 -19.13
C ALA A 425 -7.34 25.35 -20.11
N GLN A 426 -6.28 25.04 -20.85
CA GLN A 426 -6.08 25.74 -22.12
C GLN A 426 -7.20 25.29 -23.07
N PHE A 427 -8.21 26.14 -23.25
CA PHE A 427 -9.22 25.92 -24.25
C PHE A 427 -8.89 26.71 -25.52
N MET A 428 -9.23 26.12 -26.66
CA MET A 428 -9.22 26.83 -27.95
C MET A 428 -10.54 26.55 -28.65
N SER A 429 -11.01 27.52 -29.43
CA SER A 429 -12.22 27.35 -30.24
C SER A 429 -12.02 27.92 -31.63
N ILE A 430 -12.62 27.27 -32.62
CA ILE A 430 -12.72 27.77 -33.99
C ILE A 430 -14.16 27.66 -34.48
N GLN A 431 -14.51 28.57 -35.39
CA GLN A 431 -15.77 28.55 -36.10
C GLN A 431 -15.48 28.18 -37.55
N LEU A 432 -16.09 27.10 -38.03
CA LEU A 432 -15.94 26.61 -39.40
C LEU A 432 -17.24 26.85 -40.19
N SER A 433 -17.09 27.17 -41.47
CA SER A 433 -18.22 27.07 -42.40
C SER A 433 -18.58 25.60 -42.62
N SER A 434 -19.83 25.36 -43.02
CA SER A 434 -20.35 23.99 -43.20
C SER A 434 -20.02 23.45 -44.58
N ASP A 435 -18.73 23.40 -44.91
CA ASP A 435 -18.20 22.95 -46.20
C ASP A 435 -16.95 22.10 -46.01
N LEU A 436 -16.76 21.10 -46.88
CA LEU A 436 -15.64 20.15 -46.78
C LEU A 436 -14.26 20.79 -47.07
N SER A 437 -14.20 21.98 -47.69
CA SER A 437 -12.95 22.74 -47.82
C SER A 437 -12.34 23.13 -46.47
N GLN A 438 -13.14 23.15 -45.40
CA GLN A 438 -12.68 23.48 -44.04
C GLN A 438 -11.96 22.33 -43.35
N LEU A 439 -11.88 21.14 -43.95
CA LEU A 439 -11.17 20.00 -43.35
C LEU A 439 -9.70 20.30 -43.07
N GLN A 440 -9.02 21.07 -43.93
CA GLN A 440 -7.63 21.44 -43.67
C GLN A 440 -7.51 22.35 -42.44
N VAL A 441 -8.41 23.32 -42.31
CA VAL A 441 -8.45 24.25 -41.17
C VAL A 441 -8.74 23.51 -39.86
N LEU A 442 -9.63 22.52 -39.90
CA LEU A 442 -9.90 21.64 -38.77
C LEU A 442 -8.66 20.84 -38.37
N ARG A 443 -7.97 20.20 -39.33
CA ARG A 443 -6.74 19.44 -39.07
C ARG A 443 -5.65 20.30 -38.45
N ASP A 444 -5.44 21.51 -39.00
CA ASP A 444 -4.45 22.46 -38.49
C ASP A 444 -4.80 22.94 -37.07
N PHE A 445 -6.09 23.07 -36.76
CA PHE A 445 -6.54 23.38 -35.40
C PHE A 445 -6.27 22.23 -34.42
N VAL A 446 -6.64 21.01 -34.78
CA VAL A 446 -6.43 19.81 -33.95
C VAL A 446 -4.95 19.59 -33.71
N ASN A 447 -4.12 19.72 -34.74
CA ASN A 447 -2.67 19.57 -34.61
C ASN A 447 -2.08 20.60 -33.64
N ARG A 448 -2.38 21.90 -33.86
CA ARG A 448 -1.92 22.97 -32.96
C ARG A 448 -2.44 22.84 -31.53
N PHE A 449 -3.63 22.25 -31.35
CA PHE A 449 -4.21 22.01 -30.03
C PHE A 449 -3.49 20.85 -29.33
N CYS A 450 -3.38 19.70 -29.99
CA CYS A 450 -2.78 18.50 -29.43
C CYS A 450 -1.27 18.65 -29.20
N GLN A 451 -0.55 19.50 -29.96
CA GLN A 451 0.86 19.83 -29.67
C GLN A 451 1.08 20.41 -28.26
N LYS A 452 0.05 20.98 -27.64
CA LYS A 452 0.10 21.51 -26.27
C LYS A 452 -0.20 20.46 -25.20
N ALA A 453 -0.62 19.26 -25.59
CA ALA A 453 -0.90 18.17 -24.68
C ALA A 453 0.40 17.49 -24.19
N PRO A 454 0.44 17.00 -22.94
CA PRO A 454 1.53 16.16 -22.45
C PRO A 454 1.49 14.75 -23.08
N GLY A 455 2.63 14.04 -23.05
CA GLY A 455 2.74 12.67 -23.58
C GLY A 455 3.04 12.61 -25.09
N GLU A 456 2.68 11.50 -25.74
CA GLU A 456 2.82 11.32 -27.21
C GLU A 456 1.79 12.16 -27.98
N ASN A 457 2.07 13.46 -28.08
CA ASN A 457 1.20 14.44 -28.71
C ASN A 457 0.97 14.21 -30.22
N GLU A 458 1.93 13.65 -30.95
CA GLU A 458 1.78 13.32 -32.38
C GLU A 458 0.76 12.19 -32.61
N ARG A 459 0.87 11.10 -31.84
CA ARG A 459 -0.09 9.99 -31.89
C ARG A 459 -1.50 10.48 -31.55
N LEU A 460 -1.60 11.24 -30.47
CA LEU A 460 -2.86 11.86 -30.05
C LEU A 460 -3.44 12.78 -31.13
N ALA A 461 -2.60 13.60 -31.78
CA ALA A 461 -3.03 14.49 -32.86
C ALA A 461 -3.56 13.71 -34.07
N ASN A 462 -2.89 12.63 -34.48
CA ASN A 462 -3.28 11.83 -35.64
C ASN A 462 -4.63 11.11 -35.42
N GLU A 463 -4.80 10.48 -34.26
CA GLU A 463 -6.06 9.81 -33.92
C GLU A 463 -7.21 10.82 -33.81
N MET A 464 -6.99 11.93 -33.10
CA MET A 464 -8.02 12.97 -32.97
C MET A 464 -8.35 13.64 -34.30
N GLN A 465 -7.40 13.81 -35.21
CA GLN A 465 -7.68 14.31 -36.56
C GLN A 465 -8.62 13.37 -37.32
N LEU A 466 -8.40 12.06 -37.23
CA LEU A 466 -9.25 11.08 -37.91
C LEU A 466 -10.68 11.10 -37.35
N VAL A 467 -10.81 11.06 -36.01
CA VAL A 467 -12.10 11.10 -35.31
C VAL A 467 -12.87 12.40 -35.63
N LEU A 468 -12.20 13.55 -35.56
CA LEU A 468 -12.84 14.84 -35.80
C LEU A 468 -13.13 15.09 -37.27
N ASN A 469 -12.31 14.58 -38.21
CA ASN A 469 -12.61 14.61 -39.63
C ASN A 469 -13.88 13.82 -39.95
N GLU A 470 -14.01 12.60 -39.43
CA GLU A 470 -15.21 11.78 -39.63
C GLU A 470 -16.44 12.43 -39.01
N THR A 471 -16.29 12.99 -37.81
CA THR A 471 -17.37 13.70 -37.12
C THR A 471 -17.84 14.92 -37.93
N PHE A 472 -16.90 15.74 -38.41
CA PHE A 472 -17.20 16.91 -39.24
C PHE A 472 -17.84 16.52 -40.57
N CYS A 473 -17.29 15.50 -41.24
CA CYS A 473 -17.88 14.95 -42.47
C CYS A 473 -19.32 14.48 -42.25
N ASN A 474 -19.60 13.81 -41.13
CA ASN A 474 -20.96 13.36 -40.80
C ASN A 474 -21.92 14.54 -40.57
N ILE A 475 -21.48 15.58 -39.85
CA ILE A 475 -22.27 16.80 -39.64
C ILE A 475 -22.58 17.48 -40.98
N VAL A 476 -21.59 17.59 -41.88
CA VAL A 476 -21.75 18.25 -43.19
C VAL A 476 -22.62 17.42 -44.14
N LYS A 477 -22.40 16.10 -44.23
CA LYS A 477 -23.08 15.20 -45.18
C LYS A 477 -24.48 14.77 -44.74
N HIS A 478 -24.66 14.48 -43.45
CA HIS A 478 -25.89 13.86 -42.94
C HIS A 478 -26.71 14.80 -42.05
N GLY A 479 -26.06 15.79 -41.43
CA GLY A 479 -26.74 16.73 -40.54
C GLY A 479 -27.58 17.80 -41.24
N ARG A 480 -27.59 17.91 -42.58
CA ARG A 480 -28.13 19.11 -43.24
C ARG A 480 -28.92 18.84 -44.52
N SER A 481 -30.19 19.24 -44.50
CA SER A 481 -31.11 19.23 -45.64
C SER A 481 -31.11 20.57 -46.41
N ASN A 482 -29.97 20.95 -47.02
CA ASN A 482 -29.76 22.09 -47.95
C ASN A 482 -29.42 23.50 -47.39
N ASP A 483 -29.08 23.71 -46.10
CA ASP A 483 -28.66 25.04 -45.58
C ASP A 483 -27.18 25.07 -45.16
N THR A 484 -26.31 25.52 -46.08
CA THR A 484 -24.84 25.57 -45.90
C THR A 484 -24.33 26.82 -45.15
N LYS A 485 -25.21 27.76 -44.77
CA LYS A 485 -24.79 29.08 -44.24
C LYS A 485 -24.54 29.13 -42.73
N LYS A 486 -25.01 28.17 -41.94
CA LYS A 486 -24.84 28.20 -40.46
C LYS A 486 -23.50 27.56 -40.04
N PRO A 487 -22.77 28.12 -39.07
CA PRO A 487 -21.45 27.65 -38.69
C PRO A 487 -21.46 26.34 -37.89
N ILE A 488 -20.32 25.65 -37.89
CA ILE A 488 -20.00 24.56 -36.98
C ILE A 488 -18.97 25.11 -35.98
N LEU A 489 -19.25 24.99 -34.69
CA LEU A 489 -18.35 25.42 -33.62
C LEU A 489 -17.53 24.22 -33.17
N VAL A 490 -16.21 24.35 -33.17
CA VAL A 490 -15.31 23.31 -32.64
C VAL A 490 -14.55 23.89 -31.46
N LYS A 491 -14.65 23.23 -30.31
CA LYS A 491 -13.96 23.61 -29.08
C LYS A 491 -13.06 22.46 -28.64
N GLY A 492 -11.80 22.75 -28.32
CA GLY A 492 -10.85 21.82 -27.70
C GLY A 492 -10.54 22.28 -26.29
N GLU A 493 -10.46 21.34 -25.34
CA GLU A 493 -10.11 21.59 -23.94
C GLU A 493 -9.10 20.55 -23.44
N LEU A 494 -7.98 21.00 -22.86
CA LEU A 494 -7.01 20.13 -22.21
C LEU A 494 -7.56 19.77 -20.83
N LYS A 495 -7.64 18.47 -20.54
CA LYS A 495 -8.02 17.90 -19.25
C LYS A 495 -6.82 17.18 -18.67
N GLU A 496 -6.76 16.96 -17.36
CA GLU A 496 -5.57 16.31 -16.76
C GLU A 496 -5.25 14.91 -17.32
N GLU A 497 -6.28 14.15 -17.69
CA GLU A 497 -6.11 12.79 -18.20
C GLU A 497 -6.17 12.69 -19.73
N GLY A 498 -6.44 13.79 -20.46
CA GLY A 498 -6.71 13.73 -21.89
C GLY A 498 -7.13 15.04 -22.56
N VAL A 499 -7.63 14.94 -23.79
CA VAL A 499 -8.21 16.04 -24.56
C VAL A 499 -9.71 15.82 -24.75
N LEU A 500 -10.48 16.90 -24.61
CA LEU A 500 -11.91 16.94 -24.91
C LEU A 500 -12.14 17.84 -26.13
N PHE A 501 -12.75 17.30 -27.17
CA PHE A 501 -13.23 18.08 -28.31
C PHE A 501 -14.75 18.06 -28.39
N GLN A 502 -15.34 19.22 -28.65
CA GLN A 502 -16.78 19.39 -28.80
C GLN A 502 -17.05 20.00 -30.17
N LEU A 503 -17.90 19.37 -30.99
CA LEU A 503 -18.43 19.95 -32.21
C LEU A 503 -19.90 20.25 -32.03
N SER A 504 -20.28 21.50 -32.26
CA SER A 504 -21.68 21.95 -32.20
C SER A 504 -22.18 22.44 -33.54
N ASP A 505 -23.38 22.02 -33.92
CA ASP A 505 -24.06 22.39 -35.16
C ASP A 505 -25.57 22.66 -34.95
N GLN A 506 -26.23 23.27 -35.93
CA GLN A 506 -27.68 23.57 -35.88
C GLN A 506 -28.50 22.73 -36.88
N GLY A 507 -27.97 21.57 -37.27
CA GLY A 507 -28.53 20.63 -38.22
C GLY A 507 -29.68 19.78 -37.69
N VAL A 508 -30.01 18.75 -38.45
CA VAL A 508 -30.95 17.70 -38.07
C VAL A 508 -30.30 16.87 -36.96
N SER A 509 -31.03 16.69 -35.85
CA SER A 509 -30.54 15.84 -34.77
C SER A 509 -30.49 14.40 -35.24
N PHE A 510 -29.49 13.69 -34.77
CA PHE A 510 -29.22 12.32 -35.13
C PHE A 510 -29.38 11.45 -33.87
N ASP A 511 -29.84 10.20 -34.02
CA ASP A 511 -29.89 9.24 -32.93
C ASP A 511 -28.71 8.26 -33.07
N PRO A 512 -27.70 8.31 -32.16
CA PRO A 512 -26.58 7.39 -32.15
C PRO A 512 -26.97 5.91 -32.07
N SER A 513 -28.14 5.59 -31.52
CA SER A 513 -28.61 4.21 -31.36
C SER A 513 -29.19 3.60 -32.63
N GLU A 514 -29.53 4.42 -33.64
CA GLU A 514 -30.08 3.97 -34.91
C GLU A 514 -28.99 3.64 -35.96
N VAL A 515 -27.71 3.89 -35.65
CA VAL A 515 -26.60 3.53 -36.54
C VAL A 515 -26.39 2.03 -36.52
N LYS A 516 -26.79 1.38 -37.61
CA LYS A 516 -26.48 -0.03 -37.84
C LYS A 516 -24.97 -0.19 -38.04
N GLU A 517 -24.40 -1.21 -37.41
CA GLU A 517 -23.02 -1.62 -37.68
C GLU A 517 -22.87 -1.91 -39.18
N PRO A 518 -21.81 -1.40 -39.82
CA PRO A 518 -21.58 -1.67 -41.23
C PRO A 518 -21.46 -3.18 -41.44
N SER A 519 -22.15 -3.70 -42.46
CA SER A 519 -21.88 -5.05 -42.94
C SER A 519 -20.49 -5.05 -43.56
N PHE A 520 -19.57 -5.82 -42.98
CA PHE A 520 -18.21 -5.98 -43.49
C PHE A 520 -18.13 -6.81 -44.80
N CYS A 521 -19.28 -7.08 -45.43
CA CYS A 521 -19.37 -7.67 -46.76
C CYS A 521 -19.25 -6.57 -47.83
N GLY A 522 -18.02 -6.22 -48.20
CA GLY A 522 -17.54 -5.81 -49.55
C GLY A 522 -18.25 -4.77 -50.44
N ASP A 523 -19.48 -4.35 -50.17
CA ASP A 523 -20.36 -3.71 -51.18
C ASP A 523 -20.70 -2.23 -50.88
N ARG A 524 -20.02 -1.55 -49.94
CA ARG A 524 -20.29 -0.13 -49.65
C ARG A 524 -19.05 0.73 -49.39
N ASP A 525 -18.92 1.81 -50.16
CA ASP A 525 -17.92 2.89 -50.02
C ASP A 525 -18.24 3.92 -48.89
N SER A 526 -19.23 3.65 -48.03
CA SER A 526 -19.62 4.54 -46.93
C SER A 526 -20.20 3.77 -45.74
N GLY A 527 -20.02 4.30 -44.52
CA GLY A 527 -20.59 3.73 -43.29
C GLY A 527 -19.59 3.44 -42.15
N TYR A 528 -18.30 3.65 -42.37
CA TYR A 528 -17.26 3.36 -41.36
C TYR A 528 -17.02 4.49 -40.35
N GLY A 529 -17.51 5.71 -40.60
CA GLY A 529 -17.18 6.89 -39.79
C GLY A 529 -17.54 6.74 -38.31
N TRP A 530 -18.71 6.20 -37.99
CA TRP A 530 -19.11 5.94 -36.59
C TRP A 530 -18.26 4.86 -35.92
N HIS A 531 -17.87 3.82 -36.66
CA HIS A 531 -17.00 2.76 -36.16
C HIS A 531 -15.61 3.32 -35.82
N ILE A 532 -15.03 4.13 -36.71
CA ILE A 532 -13.75 4.81 -36.49
C ILE A 532 -13.81 5.71 -35.24
N ILE A 533 -14.87 6.51 -35.10
CA ILE A 533 -15.07 7.39 -33.94
C ILE A 533 -15.14 6.57 -32.64
N ARG A 534 -15.85 5.43 -32.64
CA ARG A 534 -16.03 4.59 -31.45
C ARG A 534 -14.77 3.84 -31.03
N GLU A 535 -13.99 3.33 -31.98
CA GLU A 535 -12.77 2.57 -31.67
C GLU A 535 -11.62 3.47 -31.24
N LEU A 536 -11.55 4.70 -31.78
CA LEU A 536 -10.44 5.60 -31.49
C LEU A 536 -10.70 6.52 -30.31
N ALA A 537 -11.95 6.89 -29.99
CA ALA A 537 -12.25 7.73 -28.83
C ALA A 537 -12.46 6.89 -27.56
N ASP A 538 -11.97 7.36 -26.41
CA ASP A 538 -12.21 6.68 -25.12
C ASP A 538 -13.65 6.89 -24.63
N SER A 539 -14.24 8.04 -24.96
CA SER A 539 -15.68 8.23 -24.79
C SER A 539 -16.23 9.26 -25.78
N VAL A 540 -17.48 9.04 -26.19
CA VAL A 540 -18.23 9.92 -27.07
C VAL A 540 -19.61 10.12 -26.48
N SER A 541 -20.08 11.36 -26.46
CA SER A 541 -21.44 11.70 -26.05
C SER A 541 -22.07 12.65 -27.06
N TYR A 542 -23.37 12.49 -27.28
CA TYR A 542 -24.14 13.32 -28.19
C TYR A 542 -25.33 13.93 -27.45
N THR A 543 -25.48 15.24 -27.58
CA THR A 543 -26.58 16.01 -27.01
C THR A 543 -27.40 16.63 -28.14
N PRO A 544 -28.68 16.23 -28.33
CA PRO A 544 -29.51 16.75 -29.41
C PRO A 544 -29.99 18.18 -29.13
N LYS A 545 -30.30 18.93 -30.20
CA LYS A 545 -30.76 20.32 -30.14
C LYS A 545 -31.95 20.63 -29.25
N LYS A 546 -32.82 19.65 -28.99
CA LYS A 546 -33.95 19.80 -28.05
C LYS A 546 -33.46 20.10 -26.62
N SER A 547 -32.26 19.62 -26.27
CA SER A 547 -31.66 19.78 -24.95
C SER A 547 -30.73 21.00 -24.84
N LEU A 548 -30.44 21.68 -25.97
CA LEU A 548 -29.39 22.70 -26.06
C LEU A 548 -29.81 23.91 -26.92
N GLN A 549 -30.97 24.53 -26.62
CA GLN A 549 -31.42 25.80 -27.25
C GLN A 549 -31.24 25.86 -28.79
N GLY A 550 -31.43 24.74 -29.52
CA GLY A 550 -31.29 24.69 -30.98
C GLY A 550 -29.94 24.21 -31.53
N TRP A 551 -28.99 23.77 -30.68
CA TRP A 551 -27.68 23.22 -31.08
C TRP A 551 -27.56 21.72 -30.79
N ASN A 552 -27.15 20.93 -31.78
CA ASN A 552 -26.61 19.60 -31.53
C ASN A 552 -25.16 19.75 -31.06
N GLU A 553 -24.72 18.92 -30.12
CA GLU A 553 -23.33 18.86 -29.69
C GLU A 553 -22.85 17.41 -29.63
N ILE A 554 -21.69 17.12 -30.21
CA ILE A 554 -20.97 15.87 -30.02
C ILE A 554 -19.67 16.16 -29.27
N SER A 555 -19.48 15.50 -28.14
CA SER A 555 -18.31 15.63 -27.28
C SER A 555 -17.50 14.32 -27.31
N ILE A 556 -16.21 14.44 -27.61
CA ILE A 556 -15.28 13.34 -27.84
C ILE A 556 -14.10 13.52 -26.90
N PHE A 557 -13.86 12.53 -26.03
CA PHE A 557 -12.75 12.53 -25.09
C PHE A 557 -11.73 11.44 -25.44
N LYS A 558 -10.45 11.79 -25.33
CA LYS A 558 -9.32 10.90 -25.58
C LYS A 558 -8.24 11.10 -24.53
N ARG A 559 -7.78 10.02 -23.90
CA ARG A 559 -6.74 10.04 -22.87
C ARG A 559 -5.35 10.33 -23.44
N TYR A 560 -4.47 10.86 -22.60
CA TYR A 560 -3.07 11.06 -22.95
C TYR A 560 -2.32 9.74 -23.04
N TYR A 561 -1.32 9.72 -23.93
CA TYR A 561 -0.39 8.61 -24.09
C TYR A 561 0.89 8.91 -23.32
N PHE A 562 1.17 8.14 -22.26
CA PHE A 562 2.40 8.28 -21.49
C PHE A 562 3.22 6.99 -21.60
N GLY A 563 4.22 6.98 -22.50
CA GLY A 563 5.49 6.23 -22.37
C GLY A 563 5.50 4.74 -21.99
N GLU A 564 4.37 4.03 -21.93
CA GLU A 564 4.32 2.58 -21.76
C GLU A 564 3.89 1.96 -23.09
N GLY A 565 4.90 1.62 -23.90
CA GLY A 565 4.60 1.02 -25.19
C GLY A 565 5.78 0.60 -26.05
N ARG A 566 7.03 0.56 -25.56
CA ARG A 566 8.11 -0.04 -26.37
C ARG A 566 7.80 -1.51 -26.61
N MET A 567 7.32 -1.86 -27.80
CA MET A 567 7.06 -3.25 -28.16
C MET A 567 8.41 -3.98 -28.25
N ASN A 568 8.71 -4.83 -27.26
CA ASN A 568 9.91 -5.65 -27.31
C ASN A 568 9.77 -6.73 -28.38
N ILE A 569 10.68 -6.68 -29.37
CA ILE A 569 10.77 -7.63 -30.47
C ILE A 569 12.06 -8.44 -30.28
N LYS A 570 11.93 -9.77 -30.16
CA LYS A 570 13.06 -10.69 -30.33
C LYS A 570 13.31 -10.90 -31.81
N HIS A 571 14.58 -11.01 -32.18
CA HIS A 571 14.95 -11.41 -33.53
C HIS A 571 16.08 -12.44 -33.51
N ALA A 572 16.10 -13.28 -34.54
CA ALA A 572 17.18 -14.20 -34.85
C ALA A 572 17.44 -14.16 -36.36
N THR A 573 18.62 -14.58 -36.79
CA THR A 573 19.01 -14.63 -38.20
C THR A 573 19.48 -16.04 -38.54
N ASP A 574 18.94 -16.61 -39.62
CA ASP A 574 19.43 -17.85 -40.25
C ASP A 574 19.78 -17.53 -41.71
N ASP A 575 21.06 -17.54 -42.06
CA ASP A 575 21.59 -17.04 -43.33
C ASP A 575 21.10 -15.61 -43.67
N ASN A 576 20.31 -15.45 -44.74
CA ASN A 576 19.72 -14.17 -45.18
C ASN A 576 18.26 -13.97 -44.69
N ILE A 577 17.76 -14.87 -43.83
CA ILE A 577 16.38 -14.88 -43.35
C ILE A 577 16.33 -14.30 -41.94
N LEU A 578 15.57 -13.24 -41.76
CA LEU A 578 15.34 -12.61 -40.46
C LEU A 578 14.07 -13.18 -39.82
N ILE A 579 14.21 -13.77 -38.64
CA ILE A 579 13.10 -14.29 -37.85
C ILE A 579 12.74 -13.25 -36.80
N ILE A 580 11.48 -12.83 -36.77
CA ILE A 580 10.97 -11.80 -35.86
C ILE A 580 9.87 -12.40 -34.98
N THR A 581 10.05 -12.29 -33.66
CA THR A 581 9.12 -12.80 -32.65
C THR A 581 8.73 -11.68 -31.68
N PRO A 582 7.48 -11.22 -31.68
CA PRO A 582 6.97 -10.31 -30.64
C PRO A 582 7.08 -10.98 -29.25
N GLU A 583 7.57 -10.29 -28.22
CA GLU A 583 7.73 -10.90 -26.89
C GLU A 583 6.39 -11.13 -26.18
N VAL A 584 5.54 -10.10 -26.11
CA VAL A 584 4.13 -10.16 -25.68
C VAL A 584 3.45 -8.88 -26.19
N GLY A 585 2.32 -8.98 -26.91
CA GLY A 585 1.56 -7.79 -27.32
C GLY A 585 0.34 -8.05 -28.21
N SER A 586 -0.53 -7.05 -28.33
CA SER A 586 -1.48 -6.88 -29.43
C SER A 586 -0.82 -6.09 -30.55
N LEU A 587 -1.04 -6.47 -31.80
CA LEU A 587 -0.75 -5.65 -32.98
C LEU A 587 -2.00 -4.82 -33.29
N ASP A 588 -2.22 -3.79 -32.48
CA ASP A 588 -3.30 -2.82 -32.63
C ASP A 588 -2.79 -1.44 -33.06
N ALA A 589 -3.72 -0.54 -33.41
CA ALA A 589 -3.47 0.86 -33.79
C ALA A 589 -2.39 1.57 -32.95
N GLY A 590 -2.23 1.17 -31.68
CA GLY A 590 -1.28 1.77 -30.76
C GLY A 590 0.17 1.32 -30.85
N GLY A 591 0.45 0.11 -31.35
CA GLY A 591 1.80 -0.45 -31.45
C GLY A 591 2.39 -0.47 -32.87
N ILE A 592 1.61 -0.08 -33.89
CA ILE A 592 1.92 -0.37 -35.30
C ILE A 592 3.01 0.50 -35.91
N LEU A 593 3.06 1.79 -35.57
CA LEU A 593 4.08 2.68 -36.13
C LEU A 593 5.46 2.26 -35.63
N GLU A 594 5.57 2.00 -34.32
CA GLU A 594 6.80 1.53 -33.68
C GLU A 594 7.19 0.12 -34.14
N PHE A 595 6.23 -0.82 -34.22
CA PHE A 595 6.47 -2.15 -34.78
C PHE A 595 7.02 -2.07 -36.20
N LYS A 596 6.42 -1.25 -37.05
CA LYS A 596 6.85 -1.10 -38.45
C LYS A 596 8.25 -0.50 -38.54
N GLU A 597 8.52 0.59 -37.82
CA GLU A 597 9.84 1.23 -37.81
C GLU A 597 10.91 0.25 -37.33
N ARG A 598 10.63 -0.48 -36.24
CA ARG A 598 11.58 -1.44 -35.68
C ARG A 598 11.84 -2.64 -36.59
N VAL A 599 10.81 -3.16 -37.23
CA VAL A 599 10.94 -4.24 -38.22
C VAL A 599 11.75 -3.76 -39.41
N LEU A 600 11.50 -2.56 -39.92
CA LEU A 600 12.26 -1.98 -41.03
C LEU A 600 13.72 -1.69 -40.65
N GLU A 601 13.98 -1.23 -39.43
CA GLU A 601 15.33 -1.10 -38.87
C GLU A 601 16.05 -2.44 -38.86
N LEU A 602 15.40 -3.51 -38.37
CA LEU A 602 15.99 -4.84 -38.31
C LEU A 602 16.26 -5.43 -39.70
N ILE A 603 15.36 -5.22 -40.65
CA ILE A 603 15.55 -5.63 -42.05
C ILE A 603 16.76 -4.91 -42.65
N ASN A 604 16.89 -3.60 -42.39
CA ASN A 604 18.01 -2.80 -42.88
C ASN A 604 19.34 -3.16 -42.20
N SER A 605 19.35 -3.35 -40.88
CA SER A 605 20.56 -3.63 -40.12
C SER A 605 21.12 -5.03 -40.39
N ASN A 606 20.25 -6.00 -40.66
CA ASN A 606 20.65 -7.38 -40.95
C ASN A 606 20.76 -7.67 -42.46
N ASN A 607 20.49 -6.66 -43.32
CA ASN A 607 20.49 -6.81 -44.78
C ASN A 607 19.67 -8.02 -45.27
N ALA A 608 18.56 -8.31 -44.59
CA ALA A 608 17.73 -9.48 -44.85
C ALA A 608 16.85 -9.25 -46.10
N SER A 609 16.87 -10.22 -47.02
CA SER A 609 15.93 -10.27 -48.15
C SER A 609 14.59 -10.86 -47.74
N ASP A 610 14.63 -11.86 -46.87
CA ASP A 610 13.49 -12.69 -46.51
C ASP A 610 13.22 -12.62 -45.01
N VAL A 611 11.94 -12.65 -44.63
CA VAL A 611 11.52 -12.47 -43.23
C VAL A 611 10.48 -13.51 -42.84
N VAL A 612 10.63 -14.08 -41.64
CA VAL A 612 9.62 -14.93 -40.98
C VAL A 612 9.10 -14.21 -39.75
N PHE A 613 7.78 -14.01 -39.67
CA PHE A 613 7.12 -13.58 -38.42
C PHE A 613 6.59 -14.78 -37.65
N ASP A 614 7.14 -14.97 -36.45
CA ASP A 614 6.65 -15.94 -35.48
C ASP A 614 5.55 -15.28 -34.62
N LEU A 615 4.31 -15.72 -34.81
CA LEU A 615 3.13 -15.13 -34.17
C LEU A 615 2.68 -15.86 -32.90
N ASN A 616 3.50 -16.77 -32.35
CA ASN A 616 3.12 -17.62 -31.21
C ASN A 616 2.72 -16.81 -29.97
N ASN A 617 3.39 -15.68 -29.73
CA ASN A 617 3.14 -14.83 -28.57
C ASN A 617 2.11 -13.70 -28.83
N LEU A 618 1.56 -13.62 -30.04
CA LEU A 618 0.61 -12.57 -30.40
C LEU A 618 -0.80 -12.99 -29.96
N GLN A 619 -1.48 -12.16 -29.16
CA GLN A 619 -2.83 -12.47 -28.67
C GLN A 619 -3.93 -11.90 -29.58
N PHE A 620 -3.67 -10.75 -30.22
CA PHE A 620 -4.65 -10.02 -31.02
C PHE A 620 -3.95 -9.23 -32.14
N ILE A 621 -4.62 -9.11 -33.30
CA ILE A 621 -4.21 -8.26 -34.42
C ILE A 621 -5.45 -7.58 -35.01
N ASP A 622 -5.40 -6.27 -35.19
CA ASP A 622 -6.48 -5.50 -35.82
C ASP A 622 -6.21 -5.24 -37.32
N SER A 623 -7.11 -4.50 -37.98
CA SER A 623 -6.99 -4.14 -39.40
C SER A 623 -5.73 -3.33 -39.71
N SER A 624 -5.23 -2.55 -38.75
CA SER A 624 -4.02 -1.77 -38.93
C SER A 624 -2.76 -2.63 -38.74
N GLY A 625 -2.78 -3.63 -37.85
CA GLY A 625 -1.71 -4.60 -37.67
C GLY A 625 -1.50 -5.42 -38.95
N LEU A 626 -2.60 -5.83 -39.59
CA LEU A 626 -2.58 -6.43 -40.92
C LEU A 626 -2.00 -5.49 -41.99
N GLY A 627 -2.39 -4.22 -41.97
CA GLY A 627 -1.85 -3.19 -42.87
C GLY A 627 -0.34 -3.00 -42.71
N SER A 628 0.18 -3.16 -41.49
CA SER A 628 1.60 -3.11 -41.20
C SER A 628 2.34 -4.31 -41.81
N LEU A 629 1.84 -5.53 -41.62
CA LEU A 629 2.41 -6.75 -42.23
C LEU A 629 2.43 -6.64 -43.77
N LEU A 630 1.34 -6.14 -44.38
CA LEU A 630 1.29 -5.89 -45.82
C LEU A 630 2.28 -4.81 -46.26
N SER A 631 2.49 -3.78 -45.44
CA SER A 631 3.48 -2.75 -45.71
C SER A 631 4.90 -3.29 -45.65
N VAL A 632 5.20 -4.18 -44.70
CA VAL A 632 6.51 -4.84 -44.60
C VAL A 632 6.72 -5.77 -45.80
N LEU A 633 5.72 -6.58 -46.15
CA LEU A 633 5.75 -7.42 -47.36
C LEU A 633 6.01 -6.60 -48.63
N ARG A 634 5.37 -5.44 -48.80
CA ARG A 634 5.63 -4.55 -49.95
C ARG A 634 7.08 -4.06 -50.01
N VAL A 635 7.67 -3.74 -48.85
CA VAL A 635 9.07 -3.32 -48.78
C VAL A 635 10.00 -4.48 -49.13
N LEU A 636 9.74 -5.68 -48.62
CA LEU A 636 10.54 -6.88 -48.94
C LEU A 636 10.42 -7.26 -50.42
N ASN A 637 9.21 -7.25 -50.97
CA ASN A 637 8.98 -7.51 -52.40
C ASN A 637 9.71 -6.50 -53.30
N SER A 638 9.81 -5.23 -52.88
CA SER A 638 10.59 -4.23 -53.61
C SER A 638 12.10 -4.49 -53.63
N ARG A 639 12.59 -5.33 -52.70
CA ARG A 639 13.98 -5.79 -52.58
C ARG A 639 14.20 -7.20 -53.10
N GLY A 640 13.16 -7.85 -53.65
CA GLY A 640 13.24 -9.18 -54.23
C GLY A 640 13.17 -10.35 -53.24
N GLY A 641 12.72 -10.13 -52.01
CA GLY A 641 12.44 -11.21 -51.06
C GLY A 641 11.02 -11.14 -50.50
N ASP A 642 10.67 -12.03 -49.58
CA ASP A 642 9.28 -12.32 -49.21
C ASP A 642 9.04 -12.38 -47.68
N LEU A 643 7.76 -12.34 -47.27
CA LEU A 643 7.32 -12.38 -45.87
C LEU A 643 6.45 -13.62 -45.59
N LYS A 644 6.93 -14.52 -44.73
CA LYS A 644 6.17 -15.72 -44.30
C LYS A 644 5.78 -15.64 -42.83
N LEU A 645 4.68 -16.30 -42.47
CA LEU A 645 4.14 -16.30 -41.10
C LEU A 645 4.21 -17.70 -40.49
N SER A 646 4.53 -17.83 -39.21
CA SER A 646 4.57 -19.10 -38.49
C SER A 646 3.83 -19.04 -37.14
N GLN A 647 3.44 -20.22 -36.64
CA GLN A 647 2.92 -20.43 -35.28
C GLN A 647 1.73 -19.51 -34.89
N MET A 648 0.79 -19.34 -35.80
CA MET A 648 -0.38 -18.48 -35.61
C MET A 648 -1.42 -19.12 -34.67
N ASN A 649 -1.89 -18.37 -33.66
CA ASN A 649 -2.95 -18.82 -32.77
C ASN A 649 -4.32 -18.96 -33.48
N LYS A 650 -5.27 -19.69 -32.87
CA LYS A 650 -6.58 -19.98 -33.50
C LYS A 650 -7.40 -18.72 -33.79
N SER A 651 -7.37 -17.73 -32.89
CA SER A 651 -8.13 -16.48 -33.02
C SER A 651 -7.65 -15.62 -34.18
N ILE A 652 -6.33 -15.47 -34.31
CA ILE A 652 -5.68 -14.73 -35.39
C ILE A 652 -5.88 -15.46 -36.72
N ARG A 653 -5.79 -16.80 -36.71
CA ARG A 653 -6.04 -17.62 -37.91
C ARG A 653 -7.46 -17.42 -38.44
N THR A 654 -8.46 -17.40 -37.58
CA THR A 654 -9.84 -17.12 -37.97
C THR A 654 -9.98 -15.72 -38.58
N LEU A 655 -9.30 -14.71 -38.03
CA LEU A 655 -9.28 -13.36 -38.60
C LEU A 655 -8.61 -13.33 -39.99
N PHE A 656 -7.47 -13.99 -40.16
CA PHE A 656 -6.78 -14.11 -41.47
C PHE A 656 -7.61 -14.86 -42.51
N GLU A 657 -8.40 -15.84 -42.09
CA GLU A 657 -9.36 -16.55 -42.96
C GLU A 657 -10.52 -15.63 -43.36
N LEU A 658 -11.09 -14.87 -42.41
CA LEU A 658 -12.19 -13.92 -42.62
C LEU A 658 -11.82 -12.78 -43.61
N VAL A 659 -10.60 -12.24 -43.52
CA VAL A 659 -10.11 -11.18 -44.42
C VAL A 659 -9.34 -11.70 -45.64
N LYS A 660 -9.38 -13.02 -45.90
CA LYS A 660 -8.67 -13.69 -47.01
C LYS A 660 -7.15 -13.45 -47.07
N MET A 661 -6.52 -13.10 -45.94
CA MET A 661 -5.08 -12.85 -45.86
C MET A 661 -4.23 -14.12 -46.01
N HIS A 662 -4.83 -15.30 -45.80
CA HIS A 662 -4.22 -16.59 -46.14
C HIS A 662 -3.96 -16.77 -47.65
N GLN A 663 -4.49 -15.90 -48.51
CA GLN A 663 -4.19 -15.87 -49.95
C GLN A 663 -2.99 -14.97 -50.27
N ILE A 664 -2.52 -14.18 -49.30
CA ILE A 664 -1.44 -13.20 -49.47
C ILE A 664 -0.17 -13.66 -48.73
N PHE A 665 -0.32 -14.28 -47.57
CA PHE A 665 0.80 -14.80 -46.78
C PHE A 665 0.81 -16.31 -46.78
N GLU A 666 2.00 -16.90 -46.95
CA GLU A 666 2.22 -18.32 -46.66
C GLU A 666 2.33 -18.51 -45.14
N ILE A 667 1.50 -19.41 -44.59
CA ILE A 667 1.37 -19.63 -43.14
C ILE A 667 1.81 -21.06 -42.79
N TYR A 668 2.80 -21.18 -41.91
CA TYR A 668 3.41 -22.45 -41.49
C TYR A 668 3.10 -22.80 -40.03
N HIS A 669 3.14 -24.10 -39.73
CA HIS A 669 2.89 -24.60 -38.37
C HIS A 669 4.08 -24.40 -37.42
N SER A 670 5.31 -24.42 -37.94
CA SER A 670 6.53 -24.16 -37.18
C SER A 670 7.39 -23.09 -37.88
N THR A 671 8.24 -22.42 -37.11
CA THR A 671 9.21 -21.44 -37.65
C THR A 671 10.28 -22.14 -38.50
N GLU A 672 10.65 -23.37 -38.16
CA GLU A 672 11.61 -24.18 -38.94
C GLU A 672 11.09 -24.52 -40.34
N ASP A 673 9.80 -24.88 -40.47
CA ASP A 673 9.17 -25.12 -41.77
C ASP A 673 9.10 -23.85 -42.62
N ALA A 674 8.80 -22.71 -41.99
CA ALA A 674 8.78 -21.41 -42.68
C ALA A 674 10.18 -21.04 -43.21
N VAL A 675 11.23 -21.21 -42.40
CA VAL A 675 12.61 -20.91 -42.81
C VAL A 675 13.08 -21.86 -43.91
N SER A 676 12.80 -23.16 -43.78
CA SER A 676 13.19 -24.15 -44.80
C SER A 676 12.51 -23.92 -46.15
N SER A 677 11.33 -23.30 -46.18
CA SER A 677 10.61 -23.01 -47.43
C SER A 677 11.20 -21.87 -48.27
N PHE A 678 12.20 -21.16 -47.78
CA PHE A 678 12.98 -20.17 -48.54
C PHE A 678 14.22 -20.78 -49.21
N ARG A 679 14.57 -22.02 -48.85
CA ARG A 679 15.68 -22.80 -49.40
C ARG A 679 15.17 -23.74 -50.49
#